data_AF-A0A2C9CUK9-F1
#
_entry.id   AF-A0A2C9CUK9-F1
#
_cell.length_a   1.000
_cell.length_b   1.000
_cell.length_c   1.000
_cell.angle_alpha   90.00
_cell.angle_beta   90.00
_cell.angle_gamma   90.00
#
_symmetry.space_group_name_H-M   'P 1'
#
loop_
_entity.id
_entity.type
_entity.pdbx_description
1 polymer ?
#
loop_
_entity_poly.entity_id
_entity_poly.type
_entity_poly.pdbx_seq_one_letter_code
_entity_poly.pdbx_strand_id
1 'polypeptide(L)'
;MRLRSYADRPMHLGPYPQEHVPRATDVRLDNVPADRPVKTPHTPLGKAISRYQAMLDAIRDGLVKDEMAQVPDDPQERSNHLKSFAYYCDVSLAGVAAITPEMWLASPVANPAVGALAQDLRTRQTSTFSAGIDVIMAELRESAEAAPVDCHQHTHALVYLYAHPRDPKDAPGEWMLQDAQDARAALRAGETGAVLANYIRLLGFEARAHHGTASDVHLGKMAVAAGLARVEGGKLVNPWLGAEFGIGVVTTTFDLAPDAPLASGSKGGAQWWLGAQSKTALNGDPYASRDFAAGPHPFETLKRVENPTTYIDEPRVPRVPKRADMFSRALFGDMGRTPQDNAKNGNYVRKSASAFAFRRALGAFTLLQDGPAQAKDPRADEEKRNADWIKAASYFLGADAVGISRCPDWAYYSHDAKGDPLPAYHRNAISMIIDQGHETMEGASGDDWIACAQSMRAYLRFSLLGGVIAEAIREMGYEARVHSVIDGEVLQPPLMLLAGLGEVSRIGEVILNPFLGPRLKSGAITTNMPMVHDAPIDFGLQKFCEACNKCARECPSGAITAGPKRMFNGYEIWKSDSQKCTTYRIGTEGGAMCGRCMKTCPWNLEGLFAEAPFRWAAMNVPGAAKHLAALDDRLGRGNMNPTKKWWWDLEMESDGPYRPSSKPLNAREIAPERVLKHEDQTLAVYPADLAPPPWPFPYPMDREAGIEAYQNLISADDYRSRVAAGDDPAHKRPDFGGESPVLPLVISRVEHMTGDVVKYEFRNPDGSDLPEWTAGAHLDIVVAPEFLRQYSMSGNPADRSVYQIGVLREDEGRGGSALMHRIFTEGRRVYISRPINHFPLHDTAPRTLLMGGGIGVTPMIAMAHRLHELGQEFELHYSCRTRASAGFLADLTAAPWADRVHLWFSDEVRADLSQILTPSDGAHVYTCGPERYMGAVLDEAERQGWPEETVHREYFSVPEEPEYENHPFTLSLPDGREIAVSAEESAADALIAQGIAVDVKCADGLCGTCKCGLIAGDVEHRDHVLSKADRKGAMILCRSRAAQAGGSIEISLL
;
A
#
# COMPACT_ATOMS: atom_id res chain seq x y z
N MET A 1 -11.91 12.22 32.12
CA MET A 1 -11.28 10.88 32.14
C MET A 1 -12.34 9.85 32.49
N ARG A 2 -12.13 8.57 32.16
CA ARG A 2 -13.04 7.46 32.48
C ARG A 2 -12.89 7.02 33.94
N LEU A 3 -13.99 6.69 34.63
CA LEU A 3 -13.94 6.20 36.03
C LEU A 3 -13.82 4.68 36.13
N ARG A 4 -14.37 3.94 35.17
CA ARG A 4 -14.35 2.47 35.11
C ARG A 4 -13.75 2.03 33.78
N SER A 5 -13.08 0.88 33.82
CA SER A 5 -12.54 0.25 32.61
C SER A 5 -13.65 -0.43 31.82
N TYR A 6 -13.53 -0.40 30.50
CA TYR A 6 -14.37 -1.19 29.60
C TYR A 6 -13.78 -2.56 29.27
N ALA A 7 -12.70 -3.00 29.92
CA ALA A 7 -11.97 -4.23 29.56
C ALA A 7 -12.90 -5.46 29.38
N ASP A 8 -13.94 -5.57 30.21
CA ASP A 8 -14.90 -6.69 30.20
C ASP A 8 -16.14 -6.44 29.33
N ARG A 9 -16.18 -5.35 28.55
CA ARG A 9 -17.28 -5.03 27.64
C ARG A 9 -16.97 -5.51 26.21
N PRO A 10 -17.72 -6.46 25.63
CA PRO A 10 -17.56 -6.82 24.22
C PRO A 10 -17.73 -5.63 23.27
N MET A 11 -17.00 -5.64 22.15
CA MET A 11 -17.01 -4.53 21.19
C MET A 11 -18.39 -4.30 20.53
N HIS A 12 -19.16 -5.36 20.28
CA HIS A 12 -20.47 -5.26 19.62
C HIS A 12 -21.54 -4.52 20.44
N LEU A 13 -21.32 -4.32 21.75
CA LEU A 13 -22.20 -3.52 22.60
C LEU A 13 -21.91 -2.01 22.48
N GLY A 14 -20.82 -1.63 21.83
CA GLY A 14 -20.50 -0.25 21.53
C GLY A 14 -20.21 0.63 22.75
N PRO A 15 -20.12 1.96 22.54
CA PRO A 15 -19.72 2.90 23.56
C PRO A 15 -20.84 3.34 24.52
N TYR A 16 -22.11 3.09 24.17
CA TYR A 16 -23.30 3.45 24.95
C TYR A 16 -23.98 2.19 25.52
N PRO A 17 -24.67 2.27 26.68
CA PRO A 17 -25.32 1.13 27.34
C PRO A 17 -26.68 0.78 26.69
N GLN A 18 -26.66 0.43 25.40
CA GLN A 18 -27.84 0.19 24.57
C GLN A 18 -28.62 -1.08 24.94
N GLU A 19 -27.95 -2.07 25.49
CA GLU A 19 -28.52 -3.32 25.98
C GLU A 19 -29.46 -3.13 27.19
N HIS A 20 -29.41 -1.97 27.85
CA HIS A 20 -30.24 -1.66 29.02
C HIS A 20 -31.47 -0.82 28.70
N VAL A 21 -31.68 -0.46 27.44
CA VAL A 21 -32.86 0.33 27.03
C VAL A 21 -34.02 -0.61 26.72
N PRO A 22 -35.23 -0.35 27.28
CA PRO A 22 -36.41 -1.17 27.00
C PRO A 22 -36.71 -1.29 25.50
N ARG A 23 -36.99 -2.51 25.05
CA ARG A 23 -37.32 -2.86 23.66
C ARG A 23 -38.82 -3.13 23.49
N ALA A 24 -39.36 -2.82 22.33
CA ALA A 24 -40.72 -3.18 21.93
C ALA A 24 -40.73 -4.53 21.18
N THR A 25 -41.90 -5.17 21.15
CA THR A 25 -42.13 -6.41 20.40
C THR A 25 -42.50 -6.16 18.93
N ASP A 26 -43.11 -5.01 18.63
CA ASP A 26 -43.57 -4.65 17.28
C ASP A 26 -42.90 -3.36 16.79
N VAL A 27 -42.60 -3.29 15.48
CA VAL A 27 -42.05 -2.11 14.81
C VAL A 27 -43.19 -1.26 14.25
N ARG A 28 -43.18 0.05 14.47
CA ARG A 28 -44.16 1.02 13.92
C ARG A 28 -43.44 2.04 13.03
N LEU A 29 -43.71 2.02 11.73
CA LEU A 29 -43.03 2.89 10.74
C LEU A 29 -43.95 3.97 10.15
N ASP A 30 -45.26 3.88 10.35
CA ASP A 30 -46.28 4.78 9.77
C ASP A 30 -46.10 6.25 10.13
N ASN A 31 -45.51 6.52 11.30
CA ASN A 31 -45.33 7.86 11.86
C ASN A 31 -43.90 8.39 11.72
N VAL A 32 -43.03 7.68 11.01
CA VAL A 32 -41.66 8.13 10.76
C VAL A 32 -41.68 9.32 9.79
N PRO A 33 -41.08 10.47 10.14
CA PRO A 33 -41.05 11.62 9.25
C PRO A 33 -40.23 11.32 7.99
N ALA A 34 -40.60 11.93 6.86
CA ALA A 34 -39.85 11.79 5.62
C ALA A 34 -38.40 12.25 5.80
N ASP A 35 -37.47 11.49 5.19
CA ASP A 35 -36.06 11.88 5.18
C ASP A 35 -35.86 13.20 4.44
N ARG A 36 -34.92 14.00 4.93
CA ARG A 36 -34.50 15.25 4.29
C ARG A 36 -33.08 15.05 3.76
N PRO A 37 -32.85 15.24 2.45
CA PRO A 37 -31.50 15.23 1.90
C PRO A 37 -30.62 16.25 2.60
N VAL A 38 -29.39 15.86 2.90
CA VAL A 38 -28.41 16.73 3.54
C VAL A 38 -28.05 17.85 2.57
N LYS A 39 -28.08 19.08 3.07
CA LYS A 39 -27.71 20.28 2.31
C LYS A 39 -26.22 20.54 2.45
N THR A 40 -25.60 21.00 1.37
CA THR A 40 -24.21 21.48 1.39
C THR A 40 -24.14 22.85 2.06
N PRO A 41 -23.37 23.02 3.14
CA PRO A 41 -23.15 24.34 3.74
C PRO A 41 -22.37 25.24 2.78
N HIS A 42 -22.64 26.55 2.81
CA HIS A 42 -22.00 27.51 1.91
C HIS A 42 -20.57 27.92 2.33
N THR A 43 -20.09 27.43 3.49
CA THR A 43 -18.73 27.68 3.97
C THR A 43 -17.69 26.96 3.09
N PRO A 44 -16.41 27.39 3.10
CA PRO A 44 -15.34 26.66 2.40
C PRO A 44 -15.24 25.19 2.86
N LEU A 45 -15.45 24.95 4.16
CA LEU A 45 -15.50 23.58 4.71
C LEU A 45 -16.69 22.79 4.17
N GLY A 46 -17.88 23.39 4.09
CA GLY A 46 -19.08 22.72 3.56
C GLY A 46 -18.91 22.27 2.11
N LYS A 47 -18.36 23.14 1.26
CA LYS A 47 -18.01 22.80 -0.13
C LYS A 47 -16.99 21.65 -0.21
N ALA A 48 -15.94 21.73 0.60
CA ALA A 48 -14.91 20.68 0.67
C ALA A 48 -15.50 19.33 1.10
N ILE A 49 -16.36 19.32 2.14
CA ILE A 49 -17.09 18.12 2.58
C ILE A 49 -17.91 17.53 1.42
N SER A 50 -18.64 18.37 0.68
CA SER A 50 -19.49 17.94 -0.43
C SER A 50 -18.72 17.20 -1.53
N ARG A 51 -17.48 17.62 -1.80
CA ARG A 51 -16.61 16.96 -2.80
C ARG A 51 -16.22 15.54 -2.37
N TYR A 52 -15.88 15.35 -1.10
CA TYR A 52 -15.53 14.03 -0.58
C TYR A 52 -16.75 13.12 -0.38
N GLN A 53 -17.90 13.67 -0.02
CA GLN A 53 -19.18 12.94 -0.03
C GLN A 53 -19.49 12.42 -1.42
N ALA A 54 -19.31 13.22 -2.47
CA ALA A 54 -19.55 12.79 -3.84
C ALA A 54 -18.62 11.64 -4.27
N MET A 55 -17.36 11.62 -3.80
CA MET A 55 -16.46 10.49 -4.05
C MET A 55 -16.93 9.22 -3.32
N LEU A 56 -17.36 9.35 -2.06
CA LEU A 56 -17.92 8.23 -1.29
C LEU A 56 -19.21 7.69 -1.92
N ASP A 57 -20.06 8.59 -2.42
CA ASP A 57 -21.28 8.25 -3.17
C ASP A 57 -20.96 7.53 -4.47
N ALA A 58 -19.85 7.85 -5.15
CA ALA A 58 -19.41 7.15 -6.36
C ALA A 58 -18.94 5.72 -6.09
N ILE A 59 -18.43 5.44 -4.88
CA ILE A 59 -17.90 4.12 -4.49
C ILE A 59 -18.80 3.38 -3.49
N ARG A 60 -20.04 3.86 -3.29
CA ARG A 60 -21.03 3.27 -2.36
C ARG A 60 -21.45 1.86 -2.75
N ASP A 61 -21.21 1.48 -4.00
CA ASP A 61 -21.41 0.15 -4.59
C ASP A 61 -20.16 -0.31 -5.35
N GLY A 62 -20.06 -1.57 -5.74
CA GLY A 62 -18.93 -2.12 -6.49
C GLY A 62 -19.05 -3.61 -6.79
N LEU A 63 -18.00 -4.18 -7.36
CA LEU A 63 -17.94 -5.60 -7.68
C LEU A 63 -18.05 -6.47 -6.42
N VAL A 64 -18.77 -7.58 -6.55
CA VAL A 64 -18.86 -8.64 -5.56
C VAL A 64 -17.83 -9.71 -5.93
N LYS A 65 -17.11 -10.25 -4.94
CA LYS A 65 -16.20 -11.36 -5.20
C LYS A 65 -17.01 -12.61 -5.57
N ASP A 66 -16.65 -13.27 -6.66
CA ASP A 66 -17.37 -14.47 -7.12
C ASP A 66 -17.23 -15.65 -6.14
N GLU A 67 -16.08 -15.76 -5.47
CA GLU A 67 -15.83 -16.80 -4.48
C GLU A 67 -16.37 -16.42 -3.09
N MET A 68 -17.25 -17.26 -2.57
CA MET A 68 -17.82 -17.11 -1.23
C MET A 68 -16.80 -17.39 -0.12
N ALA A 69 -16.68 -16.45 0.81
CA ALA A 69 -15.85 -16.64 2.00
C ALA A 69 -16.47 -17.64 2.99
N GLN A 70 -15.62 -18.36 3.72
CA GLN A 70 -16.04 -19.22 4.83
C GLN A 70 -16.14 -18.39 6.11
N VAL A 71 -17.35 -17.91 6.39
CA VAL A 71 -17.70 -17.11 7.57
C VAL A 71 -18.61 -17.90 8.52
N PRO A 72 -18.74 -17.52 9.81
CA PRO A 72 -19.67 -18.20 10.72
C PRO A 72 -21.10 -18.24 10.20
N ASP A 73 -21.83 -19.33 10.44
CA ASP A 73 -23.22 -19.50 9.98
C ASP A 73 -24.27 -18.79 10.85
N ASP A 74 -23.96 -18.55 12.13
CA ASP A 74 -24.87 -17.92 13.08
C ASP A 74 -25.12 -16.44 12.73
N PRO A 75 -26.36 -16.04 12.37
CA PRO A 75 -26.69 -14.65 12.08
C PRO A 75 -26.44 -13.69 13.25
N GLN A 76 -26.50 -14.18 14.50
CA GLN A 76 -26.21 -13.35 15.67
C GLN A 76 -24.72 -13.02 15.79
N GLU A 77 -23.84 -13.99 15.51
CA GLU A 77 -22.40 -13.78 15.43
C GLU A 77 -22.04 -12.80 14.30
N ARG A 78 -22.67 -12.94 13.13
CA ARG A 78 -22.51 -11.99 12.00
C ARG A 78 -22.93 -10.58 12.38
N SER A 79 -24.08 -10.43 13.04
CA SER A 79 -24.56 -9.14 13.57
C SER A 79 -23.57 -8.56 14.58
N ASN A 80 -23.04 -9.36 15.51
CA ASN A 80 -22.07 -8.91 16.50
C ASN A 80 -20.76 -8.47 15.84
N HIS A 81 -20.27 -9.22 14.86
CA HIS A 81 -19.08 -8.89 14.10
C HIS A 81 -19.23 -7.56 13.36
N LEU A 82 -20.31 -7.38 12.58
CA LEU A 82 -20.54 -6.15 11.82
C LEU A 82 -20.80 -4.93 12.71
N LYS A 83 -21.51 -5.08 13.84
CA LYS A 83 -21.64 -4.01 14.83
C LYS A 83 -20.26 -3.64 15.41
N SER A 84 -19.44 -4.63 15.75
CA SER A 84 -18.07 -4.38 16.24
C SER A 84 -17.22 -3.65 15.21
N PHE A 85 -17.32 -4.03 13.94
CA PHE A 85 -16.63 -3.36 12.83
C PHE A 85 -17.14 -1.92 12.67
N ALA A 86 -18.46 -1.69 12.72
CA ALA A 86 -19.02 -0.35 12.68
C ALA A 86 -18.51 0.54 13.84
N TYR A 87 -18.49 0.03 15.08
CA TYR A 87 -17.93 0.74 16.23
C TYR A 87 -16.43 0.97 16.10
N TYR A 88 -15.72 -0.02 15.56
CA TYR A 88 -14.32 0.14 15.22
C TYR A 88 -14.14 1.31 14.23
N CYS A 89 -15.04 1.54 13.27
CA CYS A 89 -15.09 2.72 12.40
C CYS A 89 -15.69 4.00 13.04
N ASP A 90 -15.71 4.09 14.37
CA ASP A 90 -16.17 5.24 15.17
C ASP A 90 -17.64 5.61 15.03
N VAL A 91 -18.48 4.66 14.65
CA VAL A 91 -19.93 4.80 14.77
C VAL A 91 -20.30 5.06 16.23
N SER A 92 -21.30 5.93 16.46
CA SER A 92 -21.79 6.19 17.81
C SER A 92 -22.67 5.05 18.32
N LEU A 93 -23.62 4.58 17.51
CA LEU A 93 -24.54 3.47 17.80
C LEU A 93 -24.78 2.65 16.54
N ALA A 94 -24.85 1.32 16.66
CA ALA A 94 -25.11 0.39 15.56
C ALA A 94 -26.21 -0.61 15.92
N GLY A 95 -27.02 -0.98 14.94
CA GLY A 95 -28.09 -1.97 15.07
C GLY A 95 -28.40 -2.63 13.72
N VAL A 96 -29.19 -3.68 13.73
CA VAL A 96 -29.57 -4.43 12.52
C VAL A 96 -31.08 -4.42 12.35
N ALA A 97 -31.54 -4.21 11.12
CA ALA A 97 -32.95 -4.30 10.74
C ALA A 97 -33.15 -5.36 9.65
N ALA A 98 -34.29 -6.06 9.70
CA ALA A 98 -34.84 -6.72 8.53
C ALA A 98 -35.53 -5.68 7.64
N ILE A 99 -35.34 -5.77 6.33
CA ILE A 99 -35.88 -4.81 5.37
C ILE A 99 -37.31 -5.21 5.00
N THR A 100 -38.25 -4.26 5.08
CA THR A 100 -39.63 -4.43 4.61
C THR A 100 -39.91 -3.53 3.39
N PRO A 101 -40.92 -3.84 2.55
CA PRO A 101 -41.20 -3.08 1.33
C PRO A 101 -41.39 -1.57 1.54
N GLU A 102 -41.97 -1.16 2.67
CA GLU A 102 -42.22 0.25 3.00
C GLU A 102 -40.96 1.05 3.40
N MET A 103 -39.82 0.38 3.55
CA MET A 103 -38.53 1.00 3.83
C MET A 103 -37.77 1.39 2.56
N TRP A 104 -38.18 0.91 1.38
CA TRP A 104 -37.60 1.33 0.11
C TRP A 104 -38.20 2.68 -0.33
N LEU A 105 -37.37 3.56 -0.89
CA LEU A 105 -37.84 4.82 -1.46
C LEU A 105 -38.45 4.57 -2.83
N ALA A 106 -39.58 5.22 -3.11
CA ALA A 106 -40.16 5.21 -4.47
C ALA A 106 -39.27 5.93 -5.49
N SER A 107 -38.42 6.85 -5.03
CA SER A 107 -37.42 7.54 -5.84
C SER A 107 -36.14 7.68 -5.02
N PRO A 108 -35.01 7.10 -5.47
CA PRO A 108 -33.74 7.21 -4.76
C PRO A 108 -33.30 8.67 -4.60
N VAL A 109 -32.62 8.94 -3.50
CA VAL A 109 -31.85 10.18 -3.31
C VAL A 109 -30.52 10.00 -4.02
N ALA A 110 -30.20 10.90 -4.95
CA ALA A 110 -28.93 10.89 -5.69
C ALA A 110 -28.15 12.19 -5.43
N ASN A 111 -26.83 12.07 -5.30
CA ASN A 111 -25.95 13.23 -5.19
C ASN A 111 -25.56 13.72 -6.59
N PRO A 112 -26.00 14.93 -7.00
CA PRO A 112 -25.70 15.45 -8.34
C PRO A 112 -24.21 15.73 -8.56
N ALA A 113 -23.40 15.87 -7.50
CA ALA A 113 -21.96 16.14 -7.61
C ALA A 113 -21.14 14.91 -8.06
N VAL A 114 -21.70 13.70 -8.04
CA VAL A 114 -21.01 12.46 -8.49
C VAL A 114 -20.60 12.55 -9.96
N GLY A 115 -21.46 13.13 -10.81
CA GLY A 115 -21.19 13.23 -12.25
C GLY A 115 -19.94 14.04 -12.59
N ALA A 116 -19.61 15.07 -11.79
CA ALA A 116 -18.41 15.87 -11.97
C ALA A 116 -17.12 15.08 -11.65
N LEU A 117 -17.18 14.16 -10.68
CA LEU A 117 -16.03 13.33 -10.27
C LEU A 117 -15.79 12.13 -11.20
N ALA A 118 -16.82 11.64 -11.89
CA ALA A 118 -16.70 10.54 -12.84
C ALA A 118 -15.69 10.84 -13.96
N GLN A 119 -15.52 12.12 -14.33
CA GLN A 119 -14.48 12.51 -15.29
C GLN A 119 -13.06 12.35 -14.70
N ASP A 120 -12.84 12.81 -13.46
CA ASP A 120 -11.55 12.68 -12.78
C ASP A 120 -11.15 11.20 -12.62
N LEU A 121 -12.12 10.33 -12.30
CA LEU A 121 -11.91 8.88 -12.20
C LEU A 121 -11.43 8.27 -13.53
N ARG A 122 -12.00 8.71 -14.66
CA ARG A 122 -11.65 8.22 -16.01
C ARG A 122 -10.27 8.65 -16.48
N THR A 123 -9.88 9.90 -16.24
CA THR A 123 -8.71 10.50 -16.92
C THR A 123 -7.45 10.63 -16.07
N ARG A 124 -7.54 10.64 -14.74
CA ARG A 124 -6.35 10.86 -13.89
C ARG A 124 -5.51 9.59 -13.74
N GLN A 125 -4.20 9.74 -13.84
CA GLN A 125 -3.21 8.71 -13.51
C GLN A 125 -2.49 9.08 -12.21
N THR A 126 -2.33 8.11 -11.31
CA THR A 126 -1.60 8.30 -10.05
C THR A 126 -0.10 8.04 -10.24
N SER A 127 0.76 8.83 -9.60
CA SER A 127 2.21 8.61 -9.58
C SER A 127 2.68 8.19 -8.19
N THR A 128 2.52 6.91 -7.86
CA THR A 128 2.91 6.34 -6.56
C THR A 128 3.45 4.92 -6.69
N PHE A 129 4.31 4.51 -5.76
CA PHE A 129 4.78 3.14 -5.58
C PHE A 129 3.88 2.29 -4.68
N SER A 130 2.72 2.79 -4.27
CA SER A 130 1.82 2.03 -3.40
C SER A 130 1.40 0.73 -4.07
N ALA A 131 1.70 -0.40 -3.42
CA ALA A 131 1.42 -1.73 -3.96
C ALA A 131 -0.03 -1.85 -4.43
N GLY A 132 -0.27 -2.48 -5.58
CA GLY A 132 -1.63 -2.74 -6.10
C GLY A 132 -2.50 -1.50 -6.38
N ILE A 133 -1.94 -0.27 -6.38
CA ILE A 133 -2.73 0.94 -6.67
C ILE A 133 -3.34 0.91 -8.07
N ASP A 134 -2.60 0.41 -9.07
CA ASP A 134 -3.07 0.30 -10.45
C ASP A 134 -4.34 -0.54 -10.56
N VAL A 135 -4.43 -1.63 -9.80
CA VAL A 135 -5.61 -2.50 -9.75
C VAL A 135 -6.79 -1.75 -9.15
N ILE A 136 -6.58 -1.03 -8.05
CA ILE A 136 -7.64 -0.23 -7.40
C ILE A 136 -8.14 0.86 -8.35
N MET A 137 -7.23 1.55 -9.04
CA MET A 137 -7.61 2.60 -10.00
C MET A 137 -8.39 2.04 -11.19
N ALA A 138 -8.04 0.84 -11.67
CA ALA A 138 -8.80 0.14 -12.69
C ALA A 138 -10.22 -0.22 -12.21
N GLU A 139 -10.35 -0.83 -11.03
CA GLU A 139 -11.64 -1.18 -10.43
C GLU A 139 -12.52 0.05 -10.19
N LEU A 140 -11.93 1.18 -9.78
CA LEU A 140 -12.65 2.44 -9.59
C LEU A 140 -13.19 2.99 -10.92
N ARG A 141 -12.42 2.88 -12.01
CA ARG A 141 -12.87 3.26 -13.36
C ARG A 141 -14.00 2.36 -13.84
N GLU A 142 -13.81 1.04 -13.75
CA GLU A 142 -14.83 0.05 -14.11
C GLU A 142 -16.13 0.28 -13.32
N SER A 143 -16.02 0.56 -12.02
CA SER A 143 -17.17 0.88 -11.17
C SER A 143 -17.87 2.18 -11.57
N ALA A 144 -17.12 3.18 -12.02
CA ALA A 144 -17.67 4.46 -12.46
C ALA A 144 -18.37 4.37 -13.83
N GLU A 145 -18.01 3.36 -14.63
CA GLU A 145 -18.59 3.09 -15.95
C GLU A 145 -19.76 2.10 -15.91
N ALA A 146 -19.86 1.31 -14.84
CA ALA A 146 -20.94 0.35 -14.63
C ALA A 146 -22.30 1.03 -14.44
N ALA A 147 -23.36 0.41 -14.98
CA ALA A 147 -24.73 0.83 -14.74
C ALA A 147 -25.11 0.60 -13.25
N PRO A 148 -25.96 1.46 -12.65
CA PRO A 148 -26.49 1.20 -11.31
C PRO A 148 -27.18 -0.16 -11.24
N VAL A 149 -26.77 -1.00 -10.30
CA VAL A 149 -27.37 -2.32 -10.08
C VAL A 149 -28.65 -2.17 -9.24
N ASP A 150 -29.64 -3.04 -9.41
CA ASP A 150 -30.76 -3.10 -8.47
C ASP A 150 -30.32 -3.70 -7.13
N CYS A 151 -30.86 -3.22 -6.01
CA CYS A 151 -30.58 -3.75 -4.68
C CYS A 151 -31.85 -4.14 -3.88
N HIS A 152 -33.03 -4.15 -4.52
CA HIS A 152 -34.28 -4.52 -3.85
C HIS A 152 -34.33 -5.97 -3.31
N GLN A 153 -33.43 -6.84 -3.78
CA GLN A 153 -33.21 -8.19 -3.27
C GLN A 153 -32.52 -8.25 -1.90
N HIS A 154 -31.92 -7.15 -1.43
CA HIS A 154 -31.30 -7.09 -0.10
C HIS A 154 -32.36 -7.27 1.00
N THR A 155 -32.10 -8.15 1.96
CA THR A 155 -33.06 -8.52 3.01
C THR A 155 -32.72 -7.94 4.38
N HIS A 156 -31.46 -7.57 4.61
CA HIS A 156 -30.97 -7.07 5.89
C HIS A 156 -30.26 -5.73 5.75
N ALA A 157 -30.28 -4.95 6.82
CA ALA A 157 -29.61 -3.67 6.91
C ALA A 157 -28.81 -3.56 8.21
N LEU A 158 -27.52 -3.28 8.11
CA LEU A 158 -26.75 -2.73 9.22
C LEU A 158 -26.99 -1.21 9.26
N VAL A 159 -27.57 -0.73 10.34
CA VAL A 159 -27.92 0.68 10.54
C VAL A 159 -27.02 1.27 11.62
N TYR A 160 -26.59 2.52 11.43
CA TYR A 160 -25.72 3.17 12.39
C TYR A 160 -25.93 4.67 12.47
N LEU A 161 -25.65 5.23 13.65
CA LEU A 161 -25.78 6.65 13.95
C LEU A 161 -24.41 7.31 14.15
N TYR A 162 -24.30 8.54 13.68
CA TYR A 162 -23.19 9.44 14.00
C TYR A 162 -23.71 10.62 14.81
N ALA A 163 -23.28 10.75 16.06
CA ALA A 163 -23.59 11.90 16.89
C ALA A 163 -23.10 13.19 16.23
N HIS A 164 -23.92 14.24 16.29
CA HIS A 164 -23.47 15.58 15.95
C HIS A 164 -22.45 16.06 16.99
N PRO A 165 -21.36 16.71 16.55
CA PRO A 165 -20.57 17.54 17.46
C PRO A 165 -21.46 18.64 18.04
N ARG A 166 -21.05 19.25 19.17
CA ARG A 166 -21.74 20.43 19.68
C ARG A 166 -21.84 21.53 18.63
N ASP A 167 -22.87 22.36 18.75
CA ASP A 167 -23.03 23.50 17.87
C ASP A 167 -21.81 24.45 17.96
N PRO A 168 -21.39 25.01 16.81
CA PRO A 168 -20.37 26.04 16.76
C PRO A 168 -20.77 27.27 17.59
N LYS A 169 -19.83 27.79 18.37
CA LYS A 169 -19.98 29.02 19.15
C LYS A 169 -19.38 30.19 18.37
N ASP A 170 -19.60 31.41 18.85
CA ASP A 170 -18.82 32.57 18.42
C ASP A 170 -17.42 32.52 19.07
N ALA A 171 -16.59 31.58 18.59
CA ALA A 171 -15.26 31.30 19.10
C ALA A 171 -14.23 31.29 17.96
N PRO A 172 -12.92 31.56 18.23
CA PRO A 172 -11.87 31.49 17.23
C PRO A 172 -11.83 30.10 16.60
N GLY A 173 -12.03 30.00 15.28
CA GLY A 173 -12.11 28.69 14.63
C GLY A 173 -13.42 28.41 13.91
N GLU A 174 -14.53 28.87 14.48
CA GLU A 174 -15.77 28.09 14.39
C GLU A 174 -16.75 28.56 13.29
N TRP A 175 -16.53 29.71 12.66
CA TRP A 175 -17.41 30.21 11.59
C TRP A 175 -17.48 29.28 10.37
N MET A 176 -16.42 28.51 10.07
CA MET A 176 -16.42 27.54 8.97
C MET A 176 -17.30 26.31 9.28
N LEU A 177 -17.62 26.08 10.55
CA LEU A 177 -18.37 24.92 11.02
C LEU A 177 -19.89 25.15 10.99
N GLN A 178 -20.32 26.38 10.72
CA GLN A 178 -21.74 26.75 10.71
C GLN A 178 -22.54 25.88 9.73
N ASP A 179 -23.65 25.34 10.22
CA ASP A 179 -24.56 24.44 9.52
C ASP A 179 -23.91 23.15 8.96
N ALA A 180 -22.72 22.76 9.44
CA ALA A 180 -21.96 21.65 8.88
C ALA A 180 -22.21 20.29 9.56
N GLN A 181 -23.04 20.21 10.61
CA GLN A 181 -23.25 19.01 11.43
C GLN A 181 -23.81 17.85 10.59
N ASP A 182 -24.90 18.09 9.85
CA ASP A 182 -25.53 17.09 8.98
C ASP A 182 -24.57 16.64 7.86
N ALA A 183 -23.87 17.60 7.24
CA ALA A 183 -22.87 17.33 6.20
C ALA A 183 -21.71 16.48 6.74
N ARG A 184 -21.20 16.84 7.92
CA ARG A 184 -20.15 16.07 8.61
C ARG A 184 -20.65 14.67 8.97
N ALA A 185 -21.86 14.54 9.51
CA ALA A 185 -22.41 13.22 9.85
C ALA A 185 -22.61 12.35 8.62
N ALA A 186 -23.10 12.89 7.50
CA ALA A 186 -23.22 12.17 6.23
C ALA A 186 -21.85 11.80 5.63
N LEU A 187 -20.83 12.66 5.75
CA LEU A 187 -19.46 12.35 5.33
C LEU A 187 -18.89 11.15 6.10
N ARG A 188 -19.03 11.16 7.42
CA ARG A 188 -18.60 10.06 8.29
C ARG A 188 -19.41 8.78 8.03
N ALA A 189 -20.71 8.93 7.78
CA ALA A 189 -21.59 7.80 7.46
C ALA A 189 -21.26 7.14 6.12
N GLY A 190 -20.91 7.95 5.11
CA GLY A 190 -20.44 7.48 3.81
C GLY A 190 -19.10 6.77 3.88
N GLU A 191 -18.14 7.28 4.67
CA GLU A 191 -16.85 6.59 4.88
C GLU A 191 -17.06 5.17 5.42
N THR A 192 -17.80 5.05 6.52
CA THR A 192 -18.08 3.76 7.15
C THR A 192 -18.90 2.84 6.26
N GLY A 193 -19.89 3.40 5.55
CA GLY A 193 -20.72 2.63 4.62
C GLY A 193 -19.90 2.06 3.47
N ALA A 194 -19.04 2.88 2.85
CA ALA A 194 -18.16 2.44 1.77
C ALA A 194 -17.24 1.30 2.22
N VAL A 195 -16.68 1.37 3.43
CA VAL A 195 -15.83 0.31 4.00
C VAL A 195 -16.61 -0.96 4.29
N LEU A 196 -17.73 -0.87 5.01
CA LEU A 196 -18.50 -2.04 5.43
C LEU A 196 -19.18 -2.74 4.26
N ALA A 197 -19.72 -1.98 3.30
CA ALA A 197 -20.26 -2.56 2.08
C ALA A 197 -19.15 -3.26 1.27
N ASN A 198 -17.96 -2.66 1.18
CA ASN A 198 -16.83 -3.30 0.51
C ASN A 198 -16.36 -4.57 1.23
N TYR A 199 -16.29 -4.54 2.56
CA TYR A 199 -15.97 -5.73 3.36
C TYR A 199 -16.92 -6.89 3.04
N ILE A 200 -18.24 -6.64 3.04
CA ILE A 200 -19.24 -7.68 2.77
C ILE A 200 -19.12 -8.22 1.33
N ARG A 201 -18.87 -7.34 0.34
CA ARG A 201 -18.63 -7.74 -1.05
C ARG A 201 -17.36 -8.58 -1.23
N LEU A 202 -16.31 -8.30 -0.47
CA LEU A 202 -15.09 -9.12 -0.44
C LEU A 202 -15.33 -10.52 0.13
N LEU A 203 -16.39 -10.70 0.95
CA LEU A 203 -16.81 -12.02 1.44
C LEU A 203 -17.72 -12.77 0.47
N GLY A 204 -18.08 -12.16 -0.67
CA GLY A 204 -18.94 -12.74 -1.70
C GLY A 204 -20.43 -12.41 -1.58
N PHE A 205 -20.82 -11.48 -0.70
CA PHE A 205 -22.22 -11.07 -0.54
C PHE A 205 -22.47 -9.68 -1.12
N GLU A 206 -23.64 -9.47 -1.71
CA GLU A 206 -24.03 -8.15 -2.21
C GLU A 206 -24.22 -7.17 -1.05
N ALA A 207 -23.71 -5.94 -1.19
CA ALA A 207 -23.91 -4.89 -0.22
C ALA A 207 -23.80 -3.50 -0.83
N ARG A 208 -24.65 -2.57 -0.36
CA ARG A 208 -24.68 -1.17 -0.80
C ARG A 208 -24.76 -0.23 0.39
N ALA A 209 -23.98 0.85 0.35
CA ALA A 209 -24.01 1.90 1.36
C ALA A 209 -25.08 2.96 1.04
N HIS A 210 -25.68 3.55 2.08
CA HIS A 210 -26.68 4.60 2.00
C HIS A 210 -26.48 5.61 3.15
N HIS A 211 -26.68 6.90 2.87
CA HIS A 211 -26.62 7.99 3.85
C HIS A 211 -27.31 9.24 3.31
N GLY A 212 -27.19 10.36 4.04
CA GLY A 212 -27.97 11.57 3.79
C GLY A 212 -27.78 12.26 2.42
N THR A 213 -26.80 11.88 1.60
CA THR A 213 -26.55 12.44 0.26
C THR A 213 -26.90 11.48 -0.87
N ALA A 214 -26.89 10.16 -0.63
CA ALA A 214 -27.33 9.16 -1.59
C ALA A 214 -27.95 7.94 -0.87
N SER A 215 -29.18 7.59 -1.22
CA SER A 215 -29.92 6.49 -0.58
C SER A 215 -31.02 5.92 -1.47
N ASP A 216 -31.25 4.62 -1.38
CA ASP A 216 -32.36 3.90 -2.01
C ASP A 216 -33.43 3.52 -0.96
N VAL A 217 -33.10 3.73 0.32
CA VAL A 217 -33.92 3.36 1.47
C VAL A 217 -34.26 4.58 2.33
N HIS A 218 -35.35 4.46 3.08
CA HIS A 218 -35.75 5.45 4.06
C HIS A 218 -34.94 5.25 5.34
N LEU A 219 -33.91 6.09 5.52
CA LEU A 219 -32.94 6.05 6.62
C LEU A 219 -33.63 6.13 7.99
N GLY A 220 -34.60 7.02 8.15
CA GLY A 220 -35.38 7.13 9.39
C GLY A 220 -36.12 5.85 9.76
N LYS A 221 -36.76 5.19 8.79
CA LYS A 221 -37.48 3.92 9.04
C LYS A 221 -36.51 2.80 9.41
N MET A 222 -35.36 2.74 8.74
CA MET A 222 -34.28 1.81 9.06
C MET A 222 -33.78 2.02 10.51
N ALA A 223 -33.57 3.26 10.94
CA ALA A 223 -33.11 3.57 12.29
C ALA A 223 -34.12 3.20 13.38
N VAL A 224 -35.43 3.33 13.11
CA VAL A 224 -36.48 2.88 14.04
C VAL A 224 -36.54 1.36 14.10
N ALA A 225 -36.51 0.68 12.95
CA ALA A 225 -36.55 -0.78 12.88
C ALA A 225 -35.34 -1.44 13.55
N ALA A 226 -34.14 -0.87 13.38
CA ALA A 226 -32.92 -1.35 14.04
C ALA A 226 -32.83 -1.01 15.54
N GLY A 227 -33.88 -0.37 16.09
CA GLY A 227 -33.91 0.02 17.51
C GLY A 227 -32.83 1.03 17.90
N LEU A 228 -32.54 1.97 17.01
CA LEU A 228 -31.60 3.07 17.25
C LEU A 228 -32.31 4.40 17.51
N ALA A 229 -33.51 4.57 16.97
CA ALA A 229 -34.32 5.77 17.15
C ALA A 229 -35.79 5.41 17.45
N ARG A 230 -36.52 6.38 17.99
CA ARG A 230 -37.99 6.37 18.09
C ARG A 230 -38.53 7.69 17.55
N VAL A 231 -39.82 7.73 17.25
CA VAL A 231 -40.50 8.98 16.89
C VAL A 231 -41.05 9.65 18.15
N GLU A 232 -40.64 10.90 18.41
CA GLU A 232 -41.15 11.73 19.50
C GLU A 232 -41.33 13.16 18.99
N GLY A 233 -42.54 13.72 19.13
CA GLY A 233 -42.85 15.07 18.66
C GLY A 233 -42.63 15.29 17.16
N GLY A 234 -42.82 14.24 16.33
CA GLY A 234 -42.57 14.30 14.88
C GLY A 234 -41.09 14.30 14.47
N LYS A 235 -40.18 14.00 15.40
CA LYS A 235 -38.73 13.90 15.16
C LYS A 235 -38.23 12.52 15.54
N LEU A 236 -37.13 12.10 14.92
CA LEU A 236 -36.38 10.94 15.38
C LEU A 236 -35.57 11.32 16.61
N VAL A 237 -35.65 10.50 17.65
CA VAL A 237 -34.98 10.71 18.93
C VAL A 237 -34.31 9.42 19.38
N ASN A 238 -33.04 9.51 19.72
CA ASN A 238 -32.25 8.46 20.33
C ASN A 238 -32.16 8.68 21.87
N PRO A 239 -32.15 7.62 22.71
CA PRO A 239 -32.10 7.75 24.17
C PRO A 239 -30.90 8.51 24.75
N TRP A 240 -29.78 8.60 24.04
CA TRP A 240 -28.55 9.27 24.49
C TRP A 240 -28.23 10.53 23.69
N LEU A 241 -28.46 10.50 22.38
CA LEU A 241 -28.08 11.57 21.45
C LEU A 241 -29.20 12.62 21.26
N GLY A 242 -30.40 12.38 21.78
CA GLY A 242 -31.55 13.24 21.47
C GLY A 242 -31.87 13.17 19.98
N ALA A 243 -32.10 14.32 19.33
CA ALA A 243 -32.31 14.42 17.88
C ALA A 243 -31.02 14.73 17.09
N GLU A 244 -29.87 14.80 17.76
CA GLU A 244 -28.62 15.32 17.22
C GLU A 244 -27.73 14.22 16.65
N PHE A 245 -28.16 13.64 15.53
CA PHE A 245 -27.42 12.58 14.85
C PHE A 245 -27.73 12.47 13.35
N GLY A 246 -26.75 12.01 12.58
CA GLY A 246 -26.94 11.52 11.22
C GLY A 246 -27.06 10.00 11.17
N ILE A 247 -27.61 9.48 10.08
CA ILE A 247 -27.88 8.04 9.87
C ILE A 247 -27.07 7.54 8.66
N GLY A 248 -26.47 6.37 8.80
CA GLY A 248 -25.97 5.57 7.69
C GLY A 248 -26.53 4.15 7.72
N VAL A 249 -26.60 3.52 6.56
CA VAL A 249 -27.13 2.17 6.36
C VAL A 249 -26.24 1.43 5.37
N VAL A 250 -25.98 0.15 5.62
CA VAL A 250 -25.51 -0.80 4.61
C VAL A 250 -26.58 -1.88 4.44
N THR A 251 -27.22 -1.92 3.27
CA THR A 251 -28.15 -3.00 2.91
C THR A 251 -27.36 -4.15 2.28
N THR A 252 -27.80 -5.39 2.50
CA THR A 252 -27.06 -6.56 2.04
C THR A 252 -27.93 -7.82 1.91
N THR A 253 -27.44 -8.78 1.12
CA THR A 253 -27.91 -10.18 1.11
C THR A 253 -27.25 -11.04 2.19
N PHE A 254 -26.25 -10.52 2.91
CA PHE A 254 -25.62 -11.22 4.03
C PHE A 254 -26.62 -11.36 5.19
N ASP A 255 -26.87 -12.59 5.63
CA ASP A 255 -27.89 -12.89 6.64
C ASP A 255 -27.43 -12.43 8.04
N LEU A 256 -28.31 -11.71 8.75
CA LEU A 256 -28.02 -11.02 10.01
C LEU A 256 -29.20 -11.13 10.97
N ALA A 257 -28.93 -11.35 12.26
CA ALA A 257 -29.97 -11.29 13.29
C ALA A 257 -30.42 -9.83 13.55
N PRO A 258 -31.70 -9.47 13.32
CA PRO A 258 -32.21 -8.12 13.58
C PRO A 258 -32.31 -7.79 15.07
N ASP A 259 -32.13 -6.52 15.41
CA ASP A 259 -32.38 -6.00 16.75
C ASP A 259 -33.87 -5.66 16.94
N ALA A 260 -34.32 -5.70 18.19
CA ALA A 260 -35.66 -5.24 18.53
C ALA A 260 -35.77 -3.70 18.55
N PRO A 261 -36.91 -3.13 18.12
CA PRO A 261 -37.14 -1.68 18.16
C PRO A 261 -37.13 -1.14 19.59
N LEU A 262 -36.92 0.17 19.76
CA LEU A 262 -37.00 0.82 21.07
C LEU A 262 -38.46 0.89 21.54
N ALA A 263 -38.70 0.68 22.83
CA ALA A 263 -40.02 0.90 23.43
C ALA A 263 -40.40 2.39 23.43
N SER A 264 -41.69 2.69 23.29
CA SER A 264 -42.18 4.06 23.37
C SER A 264 -41.81 4.70 24.71
N GLY A 265 -41.26 5.92 24.68
CA GLY A 265 -40.84 6.66 25.87
C GLY A 265 -39.60 6.12 26.59
N SER A 266 -38.85 5.16 26.02
CA SER A 266 -37.61 4.66 26.60
C SER A 266 -36.57 5.77 26.80
N LYS A 267 -35.92 5.81 27.97
CA LYS A 267 -34.87 6.79 28.32
C LYS A 267 -33.59 6.10 28.75
N GLY A 268 -32.46 6.82 28.68
CA GLY A 268 -31.20 6.34 29.25
C GLY A 268 -31.31 6.14 30.76
N GLY A 269 -30.92 4.96 31.25
CA GLY A 269 -30.91 4.63 32.67
C GLY A 269 -29.73 5.24 33.45
N ALA A 270 -29.67 4.99 34.77
CA ALA A 270 -28.60 5.47 35.64
C ALA A 270 -27.19 5.03 35.21
N GLN A 271 -27.09 3.92 34.46
CA GLN A 271 -25.85 3.42 33.87
C GLN A 271 -25.17 4.45 32.96
N TRP A 272 -25.93 5.34 32.31
CA TRP A 272 -25.36 6.41 31.48
C TRP A 272 -24.42 7.35 32.25
N TRP A 273 -24.63 7.49 33.56
CA TRP A 273 -23.82 8.36 34.42
C TRP A 273 -22.58 7.65 35.00
N LEU A 274 -22.70 6.37 35.36
CA LEU A 274 -21.73 5.66 36.22
C LEU A 274 -21.24 4.30 35.70
N GLY A 275 -21.73 3.81 34.57
CA GLY A 275 -21.48 2.44 34.08
C GLY A 275 -20.04 2.20 33.55
N ALA A 276 -19.78 0.94 33.14
CA ALA A 276 -18.47 0.45 32.67
C ALA A 276 -18.25 0.58 31.15
N GLN A 277 -19.03 1.43 30.48
CA GLN A 277 -18.91 1.69 29.04
C GLN A 277 -17.91 2.82 28.73
N SER A 278 -17.53 2.97 27.46
CA SER A 278 -16.53 3.96 27.06
C SER A 278 -17.06 5.41 27.07
N LYS A 279 -18.35 5.63 26.79
CA LYS A 279 -19.01 6.95 26.83
C LYS A 279 -20.05 7.03 27.96
N THR A 280 -20.00 8.13 28.71
CA THR A 280 -20.90 8.48 29.81
C THR A 280 -21.31 9.93 29.67
N ALA A 281 -22.31 10.37 30.46
CA ALA A 281 -22.72 11.77 30.51
C ALA A 281 -21.56 12.74 30.80
N LEU A 282 -20.52 12.28 31.51
CA LEU A 282 -19.40 13.10 31.98
C LEU A 282 -18.22 13.17 30.99
N ASN A 283 -18.13 12.26 30.02
CA ASN A 283 -17.03 12.20 29.06
C ASN A 283 -17.50 12.06 27.59
N GLY A 284 -18.81 12.16 27.35
CA GLY A 284 -19.46 11.93 26.07
C GLY A 284 -18.96 12.86 24.98
N ASP A 285 -18.91 14.15 25.29
CA ASP A 285 -18.43 15.22 24.42
C ASP A 285 -17.31 16.02 25.10
N PRO A 286 -16.04 15.92 24.64
CA PRO A 286 -14.94 16.71 25.19
C PRO A 286 -15.07 18.21 24.92
N TYR A 287 -15.88 18.62 23.93
CA TYR A 287 -16.05 20.02 23.53
C TYR A 287 -17.23 20.71 24.22
N ALA A 288 -17.98 20.00 25.06
CA ALA A 288 -19.03 20.62 25.89
C ALA A 288 -18.48 21.81 26.69
N SER A 289 -17.24 21.70 27.19
CA SER A 289 -16.54 22.73 27.97
C SER A 289 -15.24 23.24 27.32
N ARG A 290 -14.90 22.80 26.10
CA ARG A 290 -13.69 23.21 25.38
C ARG A 290 -14.00 23.76 23.99
N ASP A 291 -13.19 24.70 23.54
CA ASP A 291 -13.23 25.20 22.17
C ASP A 291 -12.66 24.15 21.22
N PHE A 292 -13.18 24.08 19.98
CA PHE A 292 -12.70 23.07 19.03
C PHE A 292 -11.20 23.25 18.74
N ALA A 293 -10.71 24.49 18.59
CA ALA A 293 -9.31 24.79 18.29
C ALA A 293 -8.31 24.28 19.35
N ALA A 294 -8.75 24.10 20.60
CA ALA A 294 -7.93 23.56 21.68
C ALA A 294 -7.82 22.02 21.66
N GLY A 295 -8.63 21.35 20.84
CA GLY A 295 -8.65 19.89 20.74
C GLY A 295 -9.20 19.18 21.99
N PRO A 296 -9.31 17.84 21.91
CA PRO A 296 -9.89 17.03 22.98
C PRO A 296 -8.90 16.74 24.12
N HIS A 297 -7.60 16.92 23.87
CA HIS A 297 -6.52 16.69 24.83
C HIS A 297 -5.90 18.01 25.32
N PRO A 298 -5.47 18.08 26.58
CA PRO A 298 -4.95 19.31 27.17
C PRO A 298 -3.48 19.57 26.77
N PHE A 299 -3.21 19.78 25.48
CA PHE A 299 -1.85 20.08 24.98
C PHE A 299 -1.30 21.42 25.50
N GLU A 300 -2.18 22.32 25.96
CA GLU A 300 -1.83 23.59 26.59
C GLU A 300 -1.11 23.43 27.93
N THR A 301 -1.21 22.27 28.58
CA THR A 301 -0.55 22.01 29.87
C THR A 301 0.86 21.45 29.73
N LEU A 302 1.30 21.13 28.50
CA LEU A 302 2.61 20.56 28.25
C LEU A 302 3.68 21.65 28.19
N LYS A 303 4.88 21.34 28.67
CA LYS A 303 6.04 22.22 28.53
C LYS A 303 6.41 22.32 27.04
N ARG A 304 6.40 23.56 26.54
CA ARG A 304 6.86 23.91 25.19
C ARG A 304 8.34 24.24 25.23
N VAL A 305 9.06 23.86 24.19
CA VAL A 305 10.49 24.10 24.01
C VAL A 305 10.74 24.61 22.59
N GLU A 306 11.77 25.43 22.42
CA GLU A 306 12.11 26.03 21.12
C GLU A 306 12.55 24.98 20.10
N ASN A 307 13.42 24.06 20.54
CA ASN A 307 13.94 22.96 19.73
C ASN A 307 13.44 21.63 20.27
N PRO A 308 13.28 20.60 19.41
CA PRO A 308 12.96 19.25 19.87
C PRO A 308 13.92 18.73 20.94
N THR A 309 13.45 17.77 21.75
CA THR A 309 14.23 17.16 22.84
C THR A 309 15.37 16.23 22.37
N THR A 310 15.45 15.97 21.07
CA THR A 310 16.54 15.25 20.39
C THR A 310 17.22 16.18 19.39
N TYR A 311 18.54 16.11 19.32
CA TYR A 311 19.34 17.01 18.48
C TYR A 311 19.08 16.81 16.96
N ILE A 312 19.03 17.91 16.21
CA ILE A 312 18.94 17.94 14.74
C ILE A 312 19.94 18.97 14.22
N ASP A 313 20.91 18.54 13.41
CA ASP A 313 21.81 19.42 12.65
C ASP A 313 21.17 19.72 11.28
N GLU A 314 20.15 20.58 11.28
CA GLU A 314 19.31 20.83 10.10
C GLU A 314 20.07 21.13 8.79
N PRO A 315 21.16 21.94 8.79
CA PRO A 315 21.93 22.19 7.57
C PRO A 315 22.54 20.93 6.93
N ARG A 316 22.68 19.83 7.69
CA ARG A 316 23.29 18.57 7.27
C ARG A 316 22.32 17.39 7.23
N VAL A 317 21.01 17.62 7.31
CA VAL A 317 20.02 16.55 7.10
C VAL A 317 19.88 16.27 5.59
N PRO A 318 20.31 15.10 5.09
CA PRO A 318 20.21 14.77 3.68
C PRO A 318 18.76 14.41 3.30
N ARG A 319 18.36 14.81 2.09
CA ARG A 319 17.09 14.38 1.47
C ARG A 319 17.29 13.08 0.69
N VAL A 320 16.50 12.06 1.01
CA VAL A 320 16.51 10.74 0.34
C VAL A 320 15.38 10.64 -0.69
N PRO A 321 15.51 9.85 -1.78
CA PRO A 321 14.44 9.72 -2.77
C PRO A 321 13.27 8.90 -2.22
N LYS A 322 12.05 9.04 -2.78
CA LYS A 322 10.91 8.17 -2.41
C LYS A 322 11.23 6.68 -2.57
N ARG A 323 12.11 6.33 -3.51
CA ARG A 323 12.62 4.97 -3.74
C ARG A 323 13.31 4.33 -2.52
N ALA A 324 13.75 5.14 -1.54
CA ALA A 324 14.34 4.68 -0.29
C ALA A 324 13.30 4.13 0.72
N ASP A 325 12.00 4.34 0.49
CA ASP A 325 10.94 3.74 1.29
C ASP A 325 11.03 2.21 1.27
N MET A 326 11.01 1.60 2.46
CA MET A 326 11.27 0.17 2.62
C MET A 326 10.20 -0.72 2.00
N PHE A 327 8.93 -0.27 1.92
CA PHE A 327 7.89 -1.01 1.20
C PHE A 327 8.12 -0.96 -0.31
N SER A 328 8.51 0.19 -0.83
CA SER A 328 8.93 0.36 -2.22
C SER A 328 10.13 -0.55 -2.52
N ARG A 329 11.17 -0.56 -1.67
CA ARG A 329 12.33 -1.46 -1.80
C ARG A 329 11.93 -2.94 -1.85
N ALA A 330 11.00 -3.38 -1.00
CA ALA A 330 10.48 -4.75 -1.03
C ALA A 330 9.75 -5.07 -2.36
N LEU A 331 8.93 -4.14 -2.87
CA LEU A 331 8.21 -4.32 -4.14
C LEU A 331 9.17 -4.44 -5.34
N PHE A 332 10.23 -3.63 -5.36
CA PHE A 332 11.25 -3.68 -6.41
C PHE A 332 12.21 -4.89 -6.29
N GLY A 333 12.08 -5.70 -5.23
CA GLY A 333 12.92 -6.89 -5.03
C GLY A 333 14.24 -6.64 -4.31
N ASP A 334 14.48 -5.44 -3.79
CA ASP A 334 15.75 -5.08 -3.15
C ASP A 334 16.06 -5.91 -1.90
N MET A 335 15.01 -6.45 -1.26
CA MET A 335 15.10 -7.28 -0.05
C MET A 335 15.10 -8.79 -0.35
N GLY A 336 15.21 -9.17 -1.62
CA GLY A 336 15.11 -10.55 -2.08
C GLY A 336 13.70 -10.94 -2.52
N ARG A 337 13.60 -12.14 -3.09
CA ARG A 337 12.40 -12.67 -3.73
C ARG A 337 11.23 -12.87 -2.76
N THR A 338 11.47 -13.44 -1.58
CA THR A 338 10.40 -13.74 -0.62
C THR A 338 9.64 -12.50 -0.14
N PRO A 339 10.30 -11.39 0.26
CA PRO A 339 9.59 -10.14 0.54
C PRO A 339 8.85 -9.57 -0.67
N GLN A 340 9.43 -9.68 -1.88
CA GLN A 340 8.78 -9.20 -3.11
C GLN A 340 7.51 -9.96 -3.44
N ASP A 341 7.54 -11.30 -3.40
CA ASP A 341 6.39 -12.17 -3.67
C ASP A 341 5.25 -11.91 -2.66
N ASN A 342 5.60 -11.68 -1.39
CA ASN A 342 4.63 -11.29 -0.36
C ASN A 342 4.11 -9.84 -0.50
N ALA A 343 4.82 -8.98 -1.26
CA ALA A 343 4.45 -7.59 -1.52
C ALA A 343 3.62 -7.38 -2.78
N LYS A 344 3.81 -8.24 -3.77
CA LYS A 344 3.13 -8.28 -5.05
C LYS A 344 1.61 -8.08 -4.94
N ASN A 345 1.02 -7.22 -5.79
CA ASN A 345 -0.40 -6.87 -5.75
C ASN A 345 -0.88 -6.35 -4.37
N GLY A 346 0.05 -5.93 -3.51
CA GLY A 346 -0.22 -5.55 -2.13
C GLY A 346 -0.73 -6.68 -1.26
N ASN A 347 -0.25 -7.91 -1.46
CA ASN A 347 -0.75 -9.12 -0.81
C ASN A 347 -0.70 -9.04 0.73
N TYR A 348 0.32 -8.41 1.32
CA TYR A 348 0.41 -8.19 2.78
C TYR A 348 -0.76 -7.39 3.39
N VAL A 349 -1.52 -6.65 2.59
CA VAL A 349 -2.81 -6.04 2.99
C VAL A 349 -3.98 -6.91 2.52
N ARG A 350 -3.96 -7.33 1.25
CA ARG A 350 -5.07 -8.01 0.56
C ARG A 350 -5.47 -9.33 1.21
N LYS A 351 -4.50 -10.04 1.82
CA LYS A 351 -4.75 -11.31 2.50
C LYS A 351 -5.71 -11.22 3.70
N SER A 352 -5.95 -10.03 4.26
CA SER A 352 -6.95 -9.78 5.30
C SER A 352 -8.12 -8.99 4.72
N ALA A 353 -9.32 -9.59 4.69
CA ALA A 353 -10.52 -8.92 4.18
C ALA A 353 -10.84 -7.64 4.94
N SER A 354 -10.66 -7.64 6.27
CA SER A 354 -10.91 -6.47 7.11
C SER A 354 -9.93 -5.34 6.83
N ALA A 355 -8.68 -5.64 6.48
CA ALA A 355 -7.71 -4.63 6.07
C ALA A 355 -7.97 -4.11 4.65
N PHE A 356 -8.27 -5.02 3.70
CA PHE A 356 -8.46 -4.67 2.30
C PHE A 356 -9.75 -3.86 2.06
N ALA A 357 -10.77 -4.02 2.92
CA ALA A 357 -12.03 -3.27 2.87
C ALA A 357 -11.82 -1.74 2.79
N PHE A 358 -10.80 -1.21 3.47
CA PHE A 358 -10.46 0.22 3.49
C PHE A 358 -9.78 0.74 2.21
N ARG A 359 -9.14 -0.16 1.46
CA ARG A 359 -8.15 0.21 0.43
C ARG A 359 -8.80 0.89 -0.78
N ARG A 360 -10.03 0.50 -1.13
CA ARG A 360 -10.79 1.07 -2.26
C ARG A 360 -11.06 2.57 -2.06
N ALA A 361 -11.61 2.95 -0.90
CA ALA A 361 -11.85 4.35 -0.58
C ALA A 361 -10.55 5.15 -0.44
N LEU A 362 -9.52 4.54 0.15
CA LEU A 362 -8.20 5.13 0.29
C LEU A 362 -7.56 5.45 -1.08
N GLY A 363 -7.66 4.53 -2.04
CA GLY A 363 -7.24 4.73 -3.43
C GLY A 363 -8.04 5.84 -4.12
N ALA A 364 -9.36 5.87 -3.94
CA ALA A 364 -10.21 6.90 -4.53
C ALA A 364 -9.84 8.33 -4.09
N PHE A 365 -9.46 8.51 -2.82
CA PHE A 365 -9.03 9.83 -2.31
C PHE A 365 -7.67 10.30 -2.82
N THR A 366 -6.84 9.42 -3.43
CA THR A 366 -5.59 9.86 -4.06
C THR A 366 -5.83 10.88 -5.17
N LEU A 367 -6.98 10.77 -5.86
CA LEU A 367 -7.38 11.70 -6.92
C LEU A 367 -7.72 13.10 -6.40
N LEU A 368 -7.92 13.27 -5.09
CA LEU A 368 -8.36 14.52 -4.46
C LEU A 368 -7.30 15.18 -3.57
N GLN A 369 -6.09 14.60 -3.51
CA GLN A 369 -5.01 15.07 -2.63
C GLN A 369 -4.54 16.50 -2.96
N ASP A 370 -4.60 16.88 -4.23
CA ASP A 370 -4.21 18.19 -4.75
C ASP A 370 -5.26 18.78 -5.71
N GLY A 371 -5.05 20.03 -6.08
CA GLY A 371 -5.91 20.77 -6.98
C GLY A 371 -5.53 22.25 -7.03
N PRO A 372 -6.09 23.00 -8.00
CA PRO A 372 -5.87 24.44 -8.10
C PRO A 372 -6.50 25.17 -6.91
N ALA A 373 -5.84 26.23 -6.45
CA ALA A 373 -6.41 27.17 -5.49
C ALA A 373 -7.42 28.11 -6.16
N GLN A 374 -8.46 28.48 -5.43
CA GLN A 374 -9.47 29.46 -5.86
C GLN A 374 -8.97 30.91 -5.67
N ALA A 375 -9.83 31.89 -5.92
CA ALA A 375 -9.55 33.27 -5.58
C ALA A 375 -9.36 33.43 -4.06
N LYS A 376 -8.34 34.20 -3.67
CA LYS A 376 -7.98 34.42 -2.26
C LYS A 376 -9.14 35.04 -1.47
N ASP A 377 -9.49 34.41 -0.35
CA ASP A 377 -10.49 34.92 0.60
C ASP A 377 -9.86 35.97 1.54
N PRO A 378 -10.33 37.22 1.60
CA PRO A 378 -9.80 38.26 2.48
C PRO A 378 -9.85 37.90 3.97
N ARG A 379 -10.74 36.98 4.36
CA ARG A 379 -10.82 36.51 5.75
C ARG A 379 -9.58 35.67 6.11
N ALA A 380 -8.80 35.18 5.15
CA ALA A 380 -7.61 34.37 5.40
C ALA A 380 -6.30 35.17 5.49
N ASP A 381 -6.35 36.46 5.82
CA ASP A 381 -5.19 37.36 5.95
C ASP A 381 -4.52 37.35 7.34
N GLU A 382 -5.13 36.74 8.36
CA GLU A 382 -4.60 36.74 9.74
C GLU A 382 -4.09 35.34 10.13
N GLU A 383 -2.79 35.21 10.41
CA GLU A 383 -2.13 33.92 10.60
C GLU A 383 -2.64 33.13 11.81
N LYS A 384 -2.87 33.79 12.94
CA LYS A 384 -3.36 33.13 14.17
C LYS A 384 -4.77 32.60 13.96
N ARG A 385 -5.61 33.41 13.33
CA ARG A 385 -6.98 33.05 12.99
C ARG A 385 -7.01 31.85 12.04
N ASN A 386 -6.16 31.85 11.01
CA ASN A 386 -6.02 30.72 10.10
C ASN A 386 -5.63 29.43 10.85
N ALA A 387 -4.66 29.49 11.76
CA ALA A 387 -4.25 28.35 12.57
C ALA A 387 -5.41 27.80 13.44
N ASP A 388 -6.18 28.68 14.07
CA ASP A 388 -7.34 28.29 14.89
C ASP A 388 -8.45 27.66 14.05
N TRP A 389 -8.68 28.17 12.83
CA TRP A 389 -9.66 27.59 11.89
C TRP A 389 -9.28 26.18 11.48
N ILE A 390 -8.04 25.98 11.06
CA ILE A 390 -7.56 24.66 10.65
C ILE A 390 -7.69 23.68 11.80
N LYS A 391 -7.26 24.04 13.02
CA LYS A 391 -7.42 23.17 14.19
C LYS A 391 -8.89 22.88 14.47
N ALA A 392 -9.73 23.91 14.58
CA ALA A 392 -11.15 23.74 14.89
C ALA A 392 -11.88 22.85 13.87
N ALA A 393 -11.67 23.08 12.58
CA ALA A 393 -12.25 22.27 11.51
C ALA A 393 -11.76 20.82 11.55
N SER A 394 -10.46 20.62 11.77
CA SER A 394 -9.87 19.26 11.87
C SER A 394 -10.45 18.46 13.04
N TYR A 395 -10.61 19.11 14.20
CA TYR A 395 -11.20 18.51 15.40
C TYR A 395 -12.71 18.28 15.26
N PHE A 396 -13.44 19.21 14.65
CA PHE A 396 -14.87 19.04 14.32
C PHE A 396 -15.12 17.85 13.39
N LEU A 397 -14.24 17.65 12.41
CA LEU A 397 -14.28 16.50 11.51
C LEU A 397 -13.97 15.18 12.25
N GLY A 398 -13.07 15.21 13.23
CA GLY A 398 -12.79 14.10 14.14
C GLY A 398 -11.32 13.65 14.18
N ALA A 399 -10.35 14.54 13.96
CA ALA A 399 -8.95 14.25 14.25
C ALA A 399 -8.71 14.19 15.77
N ASP A 400 -7.79 13.33 16.22
CA ASP A 400 -7.52 13.15 17.66
C ASP A 400 -6.47 14.15 18.19
N ALA A 401 -5.51 14.53 17.35
CA ALA A 401 -4.57 15.62 17.62
C ALA A 401 -4.11 16.30 16.33
N VAL A 402 -3.93 17.61 16.39
CA VAL A 402 -3.58 18.47 15.25
C VAL A 402 -2.55 19.49 15.71
N GLY A 403 -1.47 19.62 14.94
CA GLY A 403 -0.42 20.59 15.18
C GLY A 403 0.08 21.18 13.87
N ILE A 404 0.55 22.42 13.93
CA ILE A 404 0.99 23.20 12.76
C ILE A 404 2.46 23.53 12.94
N SER A 405 3.26 23.35 11.91
CA SER A 405 4.69 23.67 11.93
C SER A 405 5.14 24.23 10.58
N ARG A 406 6.38 24.72 10.53
CA ARG A 406 7.08 24.90 9.26
C ARG A 406 7.28 23.54 8.58
N CYS A 407 7.35 23.56 7.27
CA CYS A 407 7.74 22.41 6.45
C CYS A 407 9.14 22.68 5.86
N PRO A 408 10.21 22.25 6.53
CA PRO A 408 11.57 22.49 6.04
C PRO A 408 11.88 21.65 4.80
N ASP A 409 12.83 22.10 4.00
CA ASP A 409 13.24 21.42 2.76
C ASP A 409 13.65 19.97 3.00
N TRP A 410 14.34 19.70 4.11
CA TRP A 410 14.80 18.37 4.48
C TRP A 410 13.66 17.41 4.89
N ALA A 411 12.45 17.92 5.11
CA ALA A 411 11.27 17.07 5.31
C ALA A 411 10.74 16.50 3.98
N TYR A 412 11.06 17.10 2.83
CA TYR A 412 10.69 16.58 1.52
C TYR A 412 11.65 15.49 1.06
N TYR A 413 11.13 14.42 0.44
CA TYR A 413 11.95 13.51 -0.34
C TYR A 413 12.74 14.26 -1.41
N SER A 414 13.91 13.79 -1.81
CA SER A 414 14.71 14.45 -2.86
C SER A 414 14.14 14.27 -4.27
N HIS A 415 13.48 13.14 -4.51
CA HIS A 415 12.89 12.77 -5.80
C HIS A 415 11.55 12.10 -5.60
N ASP A 416 10.65 12.29 -6.56
CA ASP A 416 9.31 11.71 -6.55
C ASP A 416 9.31 10.21 -6.95
N ALA A 417 8.14 9.62 -7.18
CA ALA A 417 8.02 8.22 -7.60
C ALA A 417 8.43 7.97 -9.07
N LYS A 418 8.68 9.03 -9.84
CA LYS A 418 9.16 8.97 -11.22
C LYS A 418 10.69 9.03 -11.29
N GLY A 419 11.31 9.42 -10.17
CA GLY A 419 12.74 9.73 -10.10
C GLY A 419 13.06 11.17 -10.48
N ASP A 420 12.03 12.02 -10.64
CA ASP A 420 12.19 13.43 -10.96
C ASP A 420 12.56 14.21 -9.69
N PRO A 421 13.48 15.20 -9.73
CA PRO A 421 13.83 16.03 -8.58
C PRO A 421 12.60 16.73 -8.02
N LEU A 422 12.39 16.62 -6.71
CA LEU A 422 11.25 17.21 -6.02
C LEU A 422 11.69 18.52 -5.36
N PRO A 423 11.06 19.68 -5.60
CA PRO A 423 11.33 20.89 -4.83
C PRO A 423 10.53 20.90 -3.52
N ALA A 424 10.99 21.67 -2.54
CA ALA A 424 10.19 22.02 -1.36
C ALA A 424 9.26 23.19 -1.72
N TYR A 425 8.03 22.90 -2.11
CA TYR A 425 7.11 23.90 -2.71
C TYR A 425 6.17 24.58 -1.71
N HIS A 426 5.99 24.04 -0.51
CA HIS A 426 5.18 24.63 0.54
C HIS A 426 5.97 24.81 1.84
N ARG A 427 5.74 25.94 2.52
CA ARG A 427 6.46 26.34 3.74
C ARG A 427 5.82 25.92 5.05
N ASN A 428 4.54 25.55 5.06
CA ASN A 428 3.82 25.12 6.27
C ASN A 428 3.38 23.67 6.16
N ALA A 429 3.32 22.99 7.30
CA ALA A 429 2.77 21.64 7.46
C ALA A 429 1.70 21.63 8.55
N ILE A 430 0.60 20.92 8.30
CA ILE A 430 -0.44 20.59 9.27
C ILE A 430 -0.34 19.08 9.51
N SER A 431 0.12 18.69 10.69
CA SER A 431 0.21 17.29 11.09
C SER A 431 -1.07 16.88 11.83
N MET A 432 -1.67 15.77 11.42
CA MET A 432 -2.86 15.20 12.05
C MET A 432 -2.54 13.80 12.56
N ILE A 433 -3.03 13.49 13.76
CA ILE A 433 -2.99 12.16 14.36
C ILE A 433 -4.41 11.59 14.39
N ILE A 434 -4.53 10.34 13.96
CA ILE A 434 -5.69 9.49 14.16
C ILE A 434 -5.31 8.31 15.07
N ASP A 435 -6.08 8.08 16.12
CA ASP A 435 -5.94 6.95 17.03
C ASP A 435 -6.30 5.62 16.32
N GLN A 436 -5.44 4.60 16.45
CA GLN A 436 -5.68 3.27 15.90
C GLN A 436 -6.71 2.43 16.68
N GLY A 437 -7.17 2.92 17.84
CA GLY A 437 -8.21 2.32 18.68
C GLY A 437 -7.62 1.41 19.77
N HIS A 438 -7.74 1.84 21.03
CA HIS A 438 -7.23 1.09 22.19
C HIS A 438 -7.94 -0.25 22.36
N GLU A 439 -9.26 -0.24 22.27
CA GLU A 439 -10.12 -1.39 22.53
C GLU A 439 -9.75 -2.57 21.63
N THR A 440 -9.59 -2.34 20.32
CA THR A 440 -9.19 -3.40 19.38
C THR A 440 -7.73 -3.84 19.61
N MET A 441 -6.83 -2.90 19.93
CA MET A 441 -5.43 -3.22 20.22
C MET A 441 -5.27 -4.08 21.48
N GLU A 442 -6.14 -3.93 22.47
CA GLU A 442 -6.17 -4.77 23.67
C GLU A 442 -6.52 -6.22 23.34
N GLY A 443 -7.45 -6.44 22.41
CA GLY A 443 -7.80 -7.79 21.96
C GLY A 443 -6.74 -8.45 21.10
N ALA A 444 -5.87 -7.67 20.46
CA ALA A 444 -4.94 -8.15 19.43
C ALA A 444 -3.60 -8.60 20.02
N SER A 445 -2.87 -9.49 19.34
CA SER A 445 -1.45 -9.77 19.58
C SER A 445 -0.55 -8.58 19.15
N GLY A 446 -1.07 -7.75 18.25
CA GLY A 446 -0.37 -6.65 17.59
C GLY A 446 0.26 -7.05 16.24
N ASP A 447 0.20 -8.32 15.87
CA ASP A 447 0.70 -8.89 14.61
C ASP A 447 -0.18 -10.05 14.10
N ASP A 448 -1.45 -10.04 14.48
CA ASP A 448 -2.49 -10.98 14.05
C ASP A 448 -3.31 -10.41 12.86
N TRP A 449 -4.46 -10.99 12.58
CA TRP A 449 -5.29 -10.67 11.40
C TRP A 449 -5.96 -9.29 11.43
N ILE A 450 -5.98 -8.59 12.57
CA ILE A 450 -6.53 -7.22 12.66
C ILE A 450 -5.47 -6.13 12.63
N ALA A 451 -4.19 -6.48 12.83
CA ALA A 451 -3.11 -5.50 12.95
C ALA A 451 -3.00 -4.56 11.72
N CYS A 452 -3.17 -5.09 10.51
CA CYS A 452 -3.20 -4.28 9.29
C CYS A 452 -4.42 -3.36 9.23
N ALA A 453 -5.61 -3.86 9.59
CA ALA A 453 -6.84 -3.07 9.58
C ALA A 453 -6.73 -1.85 10.50
N GLN A 454 -6.14 -2.00 11.70
CA GLN A 454 -5.81 -0.89 12.63
C GLN A 454 -5.09 0.27 11.95
N SER A 455 -4.10 -0.05 11.11
CA SER A 455 -3.41 0.94 10.30
C SER A 455 -4.31 1.51 9.21
N MET A 456 -4.98 0.66 8.43
CA MET A 456 -5.77 1.07 7.26
C MET A 456 -6.96 1.97 7.62
N ARG A 457 -7.66 1.69 8.73
CA ARG A 457 -8.72 2.58 9.24
C ARG A 457 -8.19 3.98 9.52
N ALA A 458 -7.08 4.08 10.25
CA ALA A 458 -6.53 5.37 10.64
C ALA A 458 -5.97 6.13 9.42
N TYR A 459 -5.39 5.43 8.45
CA TYR A 459 -4.94 6.03 7.18
C TYR A 459 -6.09 6.51 6.30
N LEU A 460 -7.18 5.74 6.18
CA LEU A 460 -8.39 6.18 5.47
C LEU A 460 -8.96 7.43 6.12
N ARG A 461 -9.10 7.41 7.45
CA ARG A 461 -9.60 8.55 8.22
C ARG A 461 -8.79 9.80 7.94
N PHE A 462 -7.46 9.71 8.07
CA PHE A 462 -6.60 10.85 7.76
C PHE A 462 -6.79 11.32 6.31
N SER A 463 -6.82 10.40 5.34
CA SER A 463 -6.93 10.78 3.93
C SER A 463 -8.23 11.52 3.63
N LEU A 464 -9.33 11.15 4.31
CA LEU A 464 -10.60 11.87 4.25
C LEU A 464 -10.52 13.23 4.94
N LEU A 465 -10.12 13.27 6.21
CA LEU A 465 -10.15 14.51 6.99
C LEU A 465 -9.12 15.53 6.47
N GLY A 466 -7.90 15.07 6.24
CA GLY A 466 -6.83 15.88 5.67
C GLY A 466 -7.16 16.35 4.26
N GLY A 467 -7.83 15.51 3.47
CA GLY A 467 -8.39 15.84 2.16
C GLY A 467 -9.39 16.99 2.19
N VAL A 468 -10.38 16.90 3.09
CA VAL A 468 -11.37 17.96 3.28
C VAL A 468 -10.71 19.26 3.74
N ILE A 469 -9.72 19.20 4.64
CA ILE A 469 -9.00 20.40 5.11
C ILE A 469 -8.15 21.02 3.99
N ALA A 470 -7.42 20.22 3.21
CA ALA A 470 -6.64 20.72 2.09
C ALA A 470 -7.54 21.37 1.02
N GLU A 471 -8.68 20.75 0.70
CA GLU A 471 -9.66 21.35 -0.22
C GLU A 471 -10.25 22.64 0.35
N ALA A 472 -10.55 22.72 1.64
CA ALA A 472 -11.03 23.95 2.27
C ALA A 472 -9.99 25.08 2.21
N ILE A 473 -8.69 24.76 2.32
CA ILE A 473 -7.59 25.73 2.13
C ILE A 473 -7.53 26.22 0.67
N ARG A 474 -7.70 25.31 -0.30
CA ARG A 474 -7.77 25.66 -1.73
C ARG A 474 -8.98 26.53 -2.04
N GLU A 475 -10.14 26.26 -1.44
CA GLU A 475 -11.33 27.12 -1.53
C GLU A 475 -11.12 28.52 -0.95
N MET A 476 -10.20 28.68 0.01
CA MET A 476 -9.79 30.00 0.54
C MET A 476 -8.68 30.67 -0.29
N GLY A 477 -8.26 30.02 -1.38
CA GLY A 477 -7.31 30.55 -2.36
C GLY A 477 -5.84 30.39 -2.00
N TYR A 478 -5.49 29.34 -1.25
CA TYR A 478 -4.11 28.94 -1.02
C TYR A 478 -3.84 27.52 -1.51
N GLU A 479 -2.65 27.30 -2.06
CA GLU A 479 -2.22 25.96 -2.46
C GLU A 479 -2.12 25.03 -1.24
N ALA A 480 -2.58 23.80 -1.38
CA ALA A 480 -2.47 22.77 -0.36
C ALA A 480 -2.44 21.38 -0.99
N ARG A 481 -1.60 20.50 -0.44
CA ARG A 481 -1.46 19.09 -0.87
C ARG A 481 -1.49 18.16 0.34
N VAL A 482 -2.24 17.07 0.22
CA VAL A 482 -2.29 16.00 1.23
C VAL A 482 -1.15 15.01 1.01
N HIS A 483 -0.55 14.55 2.10
CA HIS A 483 0.45 13.49 2.10
C HIS A 483 -0.07 12.31 2.93
N SER A 484 -0.68 11.35 2.25
CA SER A 484 -1.27 10.14 2.82
C SER A 484 -0.28 8.96 2.81
N VAL A 485 -0.75 7.79 3.24
CA VAL A 485 0.01 6.53 3.13
C VAL A 485 0.15 6.03 1.70
N ILE A 486 -0.81 6.36 0.81
CA ILE A 486 -0.78 5.90 -0.58
C ILE A 486 0.09 6.81 -1.42
N ASP A 487 -0.01 8.12 -1.24
CA ASP A 487 0.88 9.07 -1.90
C ASP A 487 1.19 10.24 -0.98
N GLY A 488 2.48 10.55 -0.90
CA GLY A 488 3.06 11.55 -0.01
C GLY A 488 4.47 11.92 -0.46
N GLU A 489 4.86 13.15 -0.16
CA GLU A 489 6.11 13.77 -0.63
C GLU A 489 6.97 14.32 0.51
N VAL A 490 6.47 14.19 1.74
CA VAL A 490 7.15 14.60 2.96
C VAL A 490 7.22 13.46 3.98
N LEU A 491 8.27 13.49 4.80
CA LEU A 491 8.44 12.64 5.96
C LEU A 491 7.60 13.20 7.12
N GLN A 492 6.63 12.42 7.58
CA GLN A 492 5.69 12.85 8.62
C GLN A 492 6.27 12.92 10.05
N PRO A 493 7.15 11.99 10.50
CA PRO A 493 7.72 12.03 11.86
C PRO A 493 8.35 13.37 12.26
N PRO A 494 9.24 14.00 11.46
CA PRO A 494 9.80 15.29 11.84
C PRO A 494 8.76 16.41 11.91
N LEU A 495 7.75 16.40 11.03
CA LEU A 495 6.69 17.42 11.05
C LEU A 495 5.85 17.33 12.33
N MET A 496 5.58 16.11 12.83
CA MET A 496 4.92 15.91 14.12
C MET A 496 5.75 16.41 15.30
N LEU A 497 7.06 16.20 15.26
CA LEU A 497 8.00 16.65 16.28
C LEU A 497 8.03 18.19 16.34
N LEU A 498 8.17 18.83 15.18
CA LEU A 498 8.15 20.29 15.05
C LEU A 498 6.80 20.88 15.46
N ALA A 499 5.69 20.19 15.17
CA ALA A 499 4.34 20.60 15.54
C ALA A 499 3.99 20.37 17.02
N GLY A 500 4.93 19.82 17.82
CA GLY A 500 4.71 19.56 19.24
C GLY A 500 3.64 18.51 19.53
N LEU A 501 3.51 17.51 18.65
CA LEU A 501 2.55 16.40 18.81
C LEU A 501 3.13 15.17 19.50
N GLY A 502 4.44 15.14 19.76
CA GLY A 502 5.10 14.05 20.45
C GLY A 502 6.61 14.22 20.49
N GLU A 503 7.28 13.21 21.02
CA GLU A 503 8.74 13.13 21.11
C GLU A 503 9.27 11.85 20.44
N VAL A 504 10.55 11.85 20.07
CA VAL A 504 11.24 10.65 19.56
C VAL A 504 11.22 9.55 20.62
N SER A 505 10.85 8.33 20.24
CA SER A 505 10.73 7.19 21.14
C SER A 505 11.71 6.07 20.79
N ARG A 506 11.93 5.14 21.74
CA ARG A 506 12.77 3.94 21.50
C ARG A 506 12.30 3.07 20.34
N ILE A 507 11.00 3.10 20.00
CA ILE A 507 10.46 2.36 18.85
C ILE A 507 11.18 2.77 17.54
N GLY A 508 11.72 3.99 17.50
CA GLY A 508 12.50 4.53 16.40
C GLY A 508 11.67 5.50 15.58
N GLU A 509 11.15 5.03 14.45
CA GLU A 509 10.43 5.86 13.46
C GLU A 509 8.99 6.21 13.87
N VAL A 510 8.66 6.07 15.16
CA VAL A 510 7.36 6.40 15.73
C VAL A 510 7.54 7.51 16.76
N ILE A 511 7.00 8.69 16.44
CA ILE A 511 6.86 9.79 17.39
C ILE A 511 5.74 9.44 18.36
N LEU A 512 6.07 9.43 19.66
CA LEU A 512 5.13 9.03 20.71
C LEU A 512 4.41 10.25 21.26
N ASN A 513 3.08 10.18 21.26
CA ASN A 513 2.22 11.23 21.77
C ASN A 513 2.00 11.09 23.29
N PRO A 514 1.98 12.19 24.07
CA PRO A 514 1.84 12.14 25.52
C PRO A 514 0.51 11.57 26.04
N PHE A 515 -0.56 11.59 25.23
CA PHE A 515 -1.90 11.17 25.63
C PHE A 515 -2.32 9.85 24.98
N LEU A 516 -2.00 9.67 23.70
CA LEU A 516 -2.33 8.48 22.89
C LEU A 516 -1.21 7.43 22.90
N GLY A 517 -0.04 7.77 23.46
CA GLY A 517 1.15 6.93 23.35
C GLY A 517 1.56 6.78 21.88
N PRO A 518 2.10 5.60 21.50
CA PRO A 518 2.45 5.33 20.11
C PRO A 518 1.27 4.81 19.26
N ARG A 519 0.05 4.75 19.80
CA ARG A 519 -1.15 4.14 19.17
C ARG A 519 -1.78 5.02 18.09
N LEU A 520 -0.98 5.49 17.15
CA LEU A 520 -1.40 6.50 16.18
C LEU A 520 -1.00 6.13 14.76
N LYS A 521 -1.73 6.67 13.80
CA LYS A 521 -1.22 6.99 12.48
C LYS A 521 -1.25 8.50 12.29
N SER A 522 -0.30 9.00 11.55
CA SER A 522 -0.26 10.39 11.16
C SER A 522 -0.49 10.56 9.67
N GLY A 523 -0.77 11.79 9.31
CA GLY A 523 -0.67 12.31 7.98
C GLY A 523 -0.39 13.80 8.01
N ALA A 524 0.03 14.35 6.86
CA ALA A 524 0.41 15.74 6.75
C ALA A 524 -0.31 16.43 5.60
N ILE A 525 -0.61 17.72 5.76
CA ILE A 525 -1.00 18.62 4.67
C ILE A 525 0.08 19.68 4.58
N THR A 526 0.64 19.91 3.41
CA THR A 526 1.51 21.08 3.20
C THR A 526 0.75 22.20 2.51
N THR A 527 1.06 23.45 2.85
CA THR A 527 0.39 24.62 2.27
C THR A 527 1.24 25.90 2.34
N ASN A 528 0.90 26.86 1.49
CA ASN A 528 1.38 28.23 1.53
C ASN A 528 0.40 29.21 2.24
N MET A 529 -0.65 28.72 2.88
CA MET A 529 -1.52 29.54 3.75
C MET A 529 -0.75 30.05 4.97
N PRO A 530 -0.72 31.36 5.27
CA PRO A 530 0.04 31.90 6.38
C PRO A 530 -0.62 31.52 7.71
N MET A 531 0.15 30.96 8.64
CA MET A 531 -0.33 30.40 9.91
C MET A 531 0.73 30.49 11.00
N VAL A 532 0.30 30.72 12.24
CA VAL A 532 1.16 30.59 13.42
C VAL A 532 1.45 29.10 13.66
N HIS A 533 2.71 28.79 13.98
CA HIS A 533 3.15 27.42 14.29
C HIS A 533 3.04 27.10 15.77
N ASP A 534 2.84 25.82 16.07
CA ASP A 534 3.06 25.25 17.38
C ASP A 534 4.56 25.10 17.66
N ALA A 535 4.91 24.95 18.94
CA ALA A 535 6.27 24.67 19.38
C ALA A 535 6.42 23.20 19.79
N PRO A 536 7.62 22.59 19.60
CA PRO A 536 7.95 21.29 20.14
C PRO A 536 7.65 21.16 21.64
N ILE A 537 7.49 19.91 22.11
CA ILE A 537 7.14 19.60 23.51
C ILE A 537 8.25 18.81 24.21
N ASP A 538 8.29 18.94 25.53
CA ASP A 538 9.09 18.11 26.43
C ASP A 538 8.17 17.59 27.54
N PHE A 539 7.84 16.29 27.48
CA PHE A 539 7.07 15.59 28.50
C PHE A 539 7.90 14.49 29.18
N GLY A 540 9.23 14.60 29.12
CA GLY A 540 10.14 13.68 29.80
C GLY A 540 10.33 12.33 29.11
N LEU A 541 9.89 12.17 27.86
CA LEU A 541 9.93 10.86 27.18
C LEU A 541 11.35 10.33 27.02
N GLN A 542 12.32 11.20 26.73
CA GLN A 542 13.71 10.78 26.50
C GLN A 542 14.25 9.94 27.66
N LYS A 543 14.10 10.44 28.89
CA LYS A 543 14.53 9.74 30.11
C LYS A 543 13.71 8.48 30.36
N PHE A 544 12.42 8.51 30.03
CA PHE A 544 11.57 7.32 30.18
C PHE A 544 12.02 6.18 29.26
N CYS A 545 12.22 6.48 27.96
CA CYS A 545 12.66 5.51 26.97
C CYS A 545 14.10 5.03 27.22
N GLU A 546 15.00 5.87 27.73
CA GLU A 546 16.35 5.46 28.16
C GLU A 546 16.31 4.32 29.19
N ALA A 547 15.33 4.34 30.09
CA ALA A 547 15.18 3.33 31.15
C ALA A 547 14.24 2.15 30.80
N CYS A 548 13.48 2.22 29.70
CA CYS A 548 12.47 1.24 29.33
C CYS A 548 12.81 0.52 28.02
N ASN A 549 12.87 -0.81 28.05
CA ASN A 549 13.14 -1.66 26.88
C ASN A 549 11.95 -2.53 26.44
N LYS A 550 10.74 -2.27 26.93
CA LYS A 550 9.57 -3.13 26.68
C LYS A 550 9.27 -3.31 25.18
N CYS A 551 9.22 -2.23 24.41
CA CYS A 551 8.99 -2.34 22.96
C CYS A 551 10.10 -3.14 22.22
N ALA A 552 11.35 -3.04 22.67
CA ALA A 552 12.48 -3.79 22.11
C ALA A 552 12.38 -5.28 22.46
N ARG A 553 12.09 -5.60 23.72
CA ARG A 553 11.90 -6.97 24.23
C ARG A 553 10.76 -7.70 23.51
N GLU A 554 9.66 -7.00 23.26
CA GLU A 554 8.44 -7.55 22.68
C GLU A 554 8.42 -7.53 21.14
N CYS A 555 9.47 -7.02 20.49
CA CYS A 555 9.57 -6.97 19.04
C CYS A 555 9.79 -8.38 18.47
N PRO A 556 8.86 -8.91 17.64
CA PRO A 556 8.97 -10.28 17.14
C PRO A 556 10.14 -10.46 16.16
N SER A 557 10.48 -9.42 15.40
CA SER A 557 11.64 -9.43 14.47
C SER A 557 12.96 -9.02 15.12
N GLY A 558 12.94 -8.57 16.38
CA GLY A 558 14.12 -8.04 17.05
C GLY A 558 14.69 -6.76 16.41
N ALA A 559 13.87 -5.98 15.68
CA ALA A 559 14.31 -4.80 14.94
C ALA A 559 14.57 -3.55 15.80
N ILE A 560 14.05 -3.50 17.03
CA ILE A 560 14.14 -2.31 17.89
C ILE A 560 15.36 -2.43 18.79
N THR A 561 16.16 -1.36 18.84
CA THR A 561 17.38 -1.31 19.65
C THR A 561 17.11 -1.19 21.16
N ALA A 562 17.83 -1.98 21.96
CA ALA A 562 17.95 -1.83 23.41
C ALA A 562 19.07 -0.86 23.81
N GLY A 563 19.85 -0.36 22.84
CA GLY A 563 20.99 0.53 23.03
C GLY A 563 20.62 2.01 23.23
N PRO A 564 21.63 2.90 23.25
CA PRO A 564 21.45 4.35 23.36
C PRO A 564 20.95 4.97 22.05
N LYS A 565 20.53 6.24 22.10
CA LYS A 565 20.33 7.07 20.90
C LYS A 565 21.66 7.32 20.20
N ARG A 566 21.60 7.43 18.87
CA ARG A 566 22.75 7.75 18.02
C ARG A 566 22.34 8.71 16.91
N MET A 567 23.31 9.36 16.28
CA MET A 567 23.08 10.22 15.11
C MET A 567 22.85 9.39 13.86
N PHE A 568 21.78 9.69 13.12
CA PHE A 568 21.45 9.13 11.83
C PHE A 568 20.97 10.25 10.92
N ASN A 569 21.62 10.45 9.77
CA ASN A 569 21.24 11.46 8.77
C ASN A 569 21.09 12.88 9.37
N GLY A 570 22.00 13.27 10.26
CA GLY A 570 22.01 14.60 10.88
C GLY A 570 21.06 14.76 12.07
N TYR A 571 20.34 13.72 12.52
CA TYR A 571 19.46 13.80 13.69
C TYR A 571 19.64 12.64 14.68
N GLU A 572 19.37 12.90 15.95
CA GLU A 572 19.49 11.93 17.04
C GLU A 572 18.23 11.04 17.16
N ILE A 573 18.41 9.71 17.18
CA ILE A 573 17.30 8.75 17.21
C ILE A 573 17.72 7.39 17.81
N TRP A 574 16.76 6.63 18.34
CA TRP A 574 16.89 5.18 18.49
C TRP A 574 16.58 4.50 17.16
N LYS A 575 17.56 4.42 16.25
CA LYS A 575 17.32 3.87 14.92
C LYS A 575 17.03 2.36 15.01
N SER A 576 15.90 1.94 14.46
CA SER A 576 15.52 0.53 14.31
C SER A 576 16.04 -0.06 13.00
N ASP A 577 16.16 -1.39 12.94
CA ASP A 577 16.46 -2.13 11.71
C ASP A 577 15.18 -2.19 10.85
N SER A 578 15.02 -1.18 10.00
CA SER A 578 13.83 -1.04 9.15
C SER A 578 13.69 -2.18 8.13
N GLN A 579 14.79 -2.85 7.75
CA GLN A 579 14.72 -4.04 6.88
C GLN A 579 14.08 -5.21 7.63
N LYS A 580 14.58 -5.57 8.83
CA LYS A 580 13.97 -6.63 9.67
C LYS A 580 12.50 -6.35 9.98
N CYS A 581 12.16 -5.10 10.29
CA CYS A 581 10.78 -4.70 10.54
C CYS A 581 9.89 -4.89 9.31
N THR A 582 10.36 -4.44 8.14
CA THR A 582 9.60 -4.52 6.89
C THR A 582 9.42 -5.96 6.42
N THR A 583 10.49 -6.76 6.43
CA THR A 583 10.44 -8.19 6.09
C THR A 583 9.42 -8.93 6.96
N TYR A 584 9.42 -8.70 8.28
CA TYR A 584 8.45 -9.34 9.18
C TYR A 584 7.01 -8.87 8.90
N ARG A 585 6.79 -7.57 8.71
CA ARG A 585 5.45 -7.02 8.45
C ARG A 585 4.86 -7.60 7.16
N ILE A 586 5.66 -7.71 6.12
CA ILE A 586 5.23 -8.22 4.82
C ILE A 586 5.01 -9.74 4.87
N GLY A 587 5.91 -10.49 5.51
CA GLY A 587 5.95 -11.96 5.47
C GLY A 587 5.30 -12.70 6.64
N THR A 588 4.78 -12.03 7.68
CA THR A 588 4.21 -12.73 8.85
C THR A 588 3.05 -13.63 8.45
N GLU A 589 3.09 -14.89 8.85
CA GLU A 589 2.14 -15.92 8.42
C GLU A 589 0.92 -16.04 9.33
N GLY A 590 1.08 -15.83 10.63
CA GLY A 590 0.00 -15.92 11.62
C GLY A 590 -0.86 -14.66 11.75
N GLY A 591 -0.82 -13.77 10.75
CA GLY A 591 -1.52 -12.48 10.78
C GLY A 591 -1.22 -11.60 9.57
N ALA A 592 -1.60 -10.33 9.63
CA ALA A 592 -1.37 -9.36 8.56
C ALA A 592 -0.69 -8.10 9.10
N MET A 593 0.56 -7.85 8.67
CA MET A 593 1.40 -6.76 9.17
C MET A 593 1.71 -6.88 10.67
N CYS A 594 2.34 -5.84 11.24
CA CYS A 594 2.67 -5.79 12.66
C CYS A 594 2.68 -4.35 13.15
N GLY A 595 2.21 -4.19 14.39
CA GLY A 595 2.17 -2.98 15.21
C GLY A 595 2.36 -3.29 16.70
N ARG A 596 2.93 -4.46 17.04
CA ARG A 596 3.07 -4.95 18.43
C ARG A 596 3.82 -3.99 19.35
N CYS A 597 4.81 -3.25 18.83
CA CYS A 597 5.53 -2.24 19.61
C CYS A 597 4.63 -1.12 20.14
N MET A 598 3.52 -0.81 19.45
CA MET A 598 2.55 0.17 19.92
C MET A 598 1.70 -0.42 21.06
N LYS A 599 1.24 -1.66 20.90
CA LYS A 599 0.43 -2.38 21.90
C LYS A 599 1.14 -2.50 23.25
N THR A 600 2.40 -2.88 23.24
CA THR A 600 3.15 -3.22 24.47
C THR A 600 3.78 -2.00 25.15
N CYS A 601 3.69 -0.81 24.56
CA CYS A 601 4.26 0.39 25.17
C CYS A 601 3.48 0.78 26.43
N PRO A 602 4.14 1.10 27.57
CA PRO A 602 3.45 1.55 28.79
C PRO A 602 2.63 2.84 28.65
N TRP A 603 2.84 3.59 27.56
CA TRP A 603 2.07 4.80 27.24
C TRP A 603 0.77 4.51 26.47
N ASN A 604 0.56 3.26 26.03
CA ASN A 604 -0.69 2.80 25.44
C ASN A 604 -1.75 2.61 26.53
N LEU A 605 -2.36 3.70 26.97
CA LEU A 605 -3.29 3.74 28.09
C LEU A 605 -4.75 3.84 27.62
N GLU A 606 -5.66 3.37 28.47
CA GLU A 606 -7.11 3.45 28.27
C GLU A 606 -7.63 4.89 28.51
N GLY A 607 -6.95 5.70 29.31
CA GLY A 607 -7.42 7.04 29.70
C GLY A 607 -8.34 7.03 30.93
N LEU A 608 -8.08 6.10 31.85
CA LEU A 608 -8.76 6.00 33.14
C LEU A 608 -8.25 7.08 34.10
N PHE A 609 -9.11 7.51 35.01
CA PHE A 609 -8.73 8.38 36.13
C PHE A 609 -7.65 7.72 37.01
N ALA A 610 -7.73 6.39 37.20
CA ALA A 610 -6.73 5.60 37.92
C ALA A 610 -5.34 5.61 37.26
N GLU A 611 -5.23 5.97 35.97
CA GLU A 611 -3.97 6.06 35.25
C GLU A 611 -3.34 7.46 35.32
N ALA A 612 -4.07 8.46 35.81
CA ALA A 612 -3.55 9.83 35.91
C ALA A 612 -2.28 9.93 36.78
N PRO A 613 -2.16 9.25 37.94
CA PRO A 613 -0.92 9.24 38.71
C PRO A 613 0.26 8.59 37.96
N PHE A 614 0.00 7.49 37.23
CA PHE A 614 1.03 6.83 36.41
C PHE A 614 1.54 7.79 35.33
N ARG A 615 0.64 8.42 34.57
CA ARG A 615 1.01 9.35 33.49
C ARG A 615 1.76 10.57 34.07
N TRP A 616 1.26 11.13 35.16
CA TRP A 616 1.92 12.26 35.81
C TRP A 616 3.35 11.91 36.25
N ALA A 617 3.54 10.75 36.89
CA ALA A 617 4.85 10.29 37.31
C ALA A 617 5.77 10.00 36.11
N ALA A 618 5.25 9.38 35.05
CA ALA A 618 5.99 9.11 33.82
C ALA A 618 6.48 10.41 33.13
N MET A 619 5.69 11.49 33.21
CA MET A 619 6.05 12.79 32.63
C MET A 619 7.00 13.63 33.51
N ASN A 620 6.81 13.59 34.84
CA ASN A 620 7.43 14.56 35.75
C ASN A 620 8.49 13.98 36.68
N VAL A 621 8.59 12.65 36.78
CA VAL A 621 9.51 11.96 37.70
C VAL A 621 10.40 10.99 36.92
N PRO A 622 11.45 11.47 36.25
CA PRO A 622 12.28 10.64 35.36
C PRO A 622 12.88 9.39 36.02
N GLY A 623 13.23 9.47 37.31
CA GLY A 623 13.75 8.33 38.07
C GLY A 623 12.74 7.18 38.29
N ALA A 624 11.45 7.42 38.05
CA ALA A 624 10.41 6.41 38.20
C ALA A 624 10.28 5.47 36.99
N ALA A 625 10.86 5.80 35.82
CA ALA A 625 10.61 5.10 34.56
C ALA A 625 10.84 3.57 34.63
N LYS A 626 11.96 3.12 35.22
CA LYS A 626 12.26 1.69 35.40
C LYS A 626 11.22 0.99 36.28
N HIS A 627 10.79 1.64 37.35
CA HIS A 627 9.79 1.10 38.28
C HIS A 627 8.39 1.10 37.66
N LEU A 628 8.04 2.13 36.89
CA LEU A 628 6.78 2.23 36.17
C LEU A 628 6.69 1.16 35.07
N ALA A 629 7.76 0.93 34.32
CA ALA A 629 7.81 -0.16 33.33
C ALA A 629 7.70 -1.55 34.01
N ALA A 630 8.37 -1.75 35.14
CA ALA A 630 8.24 -3.01 35.90
C ALA A 630 6.83 -3.19 36.50
N LEU A 631 6.18 -2.11 36.94
CA LEU A 631 4.78 -2.15 37.39
C LEU A 631 3.84 -2.51 36.23
N ASP A 632 4.06 -1.90 35.06
CA ASP A 632 3.30 -2.18 33.84
C ASP A 632 3.38 -3.67 33.44
N ASP A 633 4.57 -4.27 33.52
CA ASP A 633 4.76 -5.72 33.32
C ASP A 633 4.04 -6.57 34.38
N ARG A 634 4.12 -6.20 35.67
CA ARG A 634 3.43 -6.92 36.76
C ARG A 634 1.91 -6.88 36.65
N LEU A 635 1.37 -5.81 36.06
CA LEU A 635 -0.05 -5.67 35.79
C LEU A 635 -0.50 -6.44 34.53
N GLY A 636 0.43 -7.12 33.83
CA GLY A 636 0.13 -7.86 32.61
C GLY A 636 -0.27 -6.96 31.43
N ARG A 637 0.05 -5.66 31.47
CA ARG A 637 -0.34 -4.72 30.41
C ARG A 637 0.41 -5.05 29.12
N GLY A 638 -0.32 -5.11 28.01
CA GLY A 638 0.18 -5.61 26.74
C GLY A 638 -0.10 -7.09 26.48
N ASN A 639 -0.74 -7.81 27.41
CA ASN A 639 -1.34 -9.11 27.14
C ASN A 639 -2.60 -8.98 26.26
N MET A 640 -3.08 -10.10 25.72
CA MET A 640 -4.33 -10.12 24.96
C MET A 640 -5.53 -10.11 25.91
N ASN A 641 -6.56 -9.34 25.56
CA ASN A 641 -7.86 -9.38 26.22
C ASN A 641 -8.89 -10.05 25.28
N PRO A 642 -9.24 -11.33 25.48
CA PRO A 642 -10.16 -12.05 24.59
C PRO A 642 -11.53 -11.38 24.43
N THR A 643 -12.03 -10.66 25.45
CA THR A 643 -13.30 -9.92 25.38
C THR A 643 -13.29 -8.84 24.29
N LYS A 644 -12.11 -8.39 23.88
CA LYS A 644 -11.90 -7.37 22.86
C LYS A 644 -11.56 -7.93 21.49
N LYS A 645 -11.39 -9.25 21.35
CA LYS A 645 -11.22 -9.91 20.06
C LYS A 645 -12.60 -10.07 19.40
N TRP A 646 -12.85 -9.29 18.36
CA TRP A 646 -14.17 -9.24 17.68
C TRP A 646 -14.11 -9.64 16.19
N TRP A 647 -12.92 -9.78 15.63
CA TRP A 647 -12.73 -10.09 14.22
C TRP A 647 -12.58 -11.59 13.99
N TRP A 648 -12.81 -11.99 12.75
CA TRP A 648 -12.54 -13.34 12.27
C TRP A 648 -11.13 -13.42 11.70
N ASP A 649 -10.45 -14.53 11.98
CA ASP A 649 -9.09 -14.79 11.51
C ASP A 649 -9.13 -15.38 10.09
N LEU A 650 -9.58 -14.56 9.13
CA LEU A 650 -9.72 -14.93 7.72
C LEU A 650 -8.48 -14.55 6.91
N GLU A 651 -8.00 -15.49 6.10
CA GLU A 651 -6.90 -15.38 5.16
C GLU A 651 -7.40 -15.61 3.73
N MET A 652 -6.87 -14.87 2.76
CA MET A 652 -7.05 -15.16 1.34
C MET A 652 -5.93 -16.08 0.85
N GLU A 653 -6.29 -17.28 0.39
CA GLU A 653 -5.35 -18.22 -0.23
C GLU A 653 -5.39 -18.09 -1.76
N SER A 654 -4.24 -17.79 -2.39
CA SER A 654 -4.04 -17.82 -3.86
C SER A 654 -5.13 -17.11 -4.69
N ASP A 655 -5.50 -15.89 -4.31
CA ASP A 655 -6.56 -15.08 -4.95
C ASP A 655 -8.00 -15.64 -4.84
N GLY A 656 -8.19 -16.82 -4.25
CA GLY A 656 -9.49 -17.46 -4.01
C GLY A 656 -10.27 -16.90 -2.81
N PRO A 657 -11.25 -17.63 -2.26
CA PRO A 657 -12.11 -17.13 -1.18
C PRO A 657 -11.33 -16.88 0.11
N TYR A 658 -11.85 -15.98 0.95
CA TYR A 658 -11.36 -15.83 2.32
C TYR A 658 -11.80 -17.02 3.18
N ARG A 659 -10.86 -17.63 3.89
CA ARG A 659 -11.10 -18.79 4.76
C ARG A 659 -10.43 -18.61 6.12
N PRO A 660 -10.88 -19.30 7.19
CA PRO A 660 -10.12 -19.37 8.42
C PRO A 660 -8.67 -19.78 8.15
N SER A 661 -7.72 -19.01 8.68
CA SER A 661 -6.28 -19.26 8.51
C SER A 661 -5.93 -20.70 8.86
N SER A 662 -5.28 -21.40 7.93
CA SER A 662 -4.72 -22.74 8.14
C SER A 662 -3.42 -22.72 8.96
N LYS A 663 -2.77 -21.55 9.04
CA LYS A 663 -1.52 -21.33 9.76
C LYS A 663 -1.75 -20.99 11.24
N PRO A 664 -0.79 -21.31 12.14
CA PRO A 664 -0.87 -20.93 13.55
C PRO A 664 -1.03 -19.42 13.72
N LEU A 665 -2.05 -19.01 14.48
CA LEU A 665 -2.34 -17.60 14.74
C LEU A 665 -1.30 -16.99 15.67
N ASN A 666 -0.88 -15.75 15.38
CA ASN A 666 -0.09 -14.98 16.32
C ASN A 666 -0.96 -14.59 17.53
N ALA A 667 -0.69 -15.19 18.69
CA ALA A 667 -1.36 -14.91 19.96
C ALA A 667 -0.32 -14.74 21.07
N ARG A 668 0.39 -13.62 21.07
CA ARG A 668 1.59 -13.40 21.90
C ARG A 668 1.27 -12.66 23.18
N GLU A 669 1.57 -13.27 24.32
CA GLU A 669 1.64 -12.60 25.63
C GLU A 669 2.95 -11.81 25.80
N ILE A 670 3.03 -10.96 26.83
CA ILE A 670 4.30 -10.29 27.18
C ILE A 670 5.30 -11.29 27.78
N ALA A 671 6.60 -11.05 27.57
CA ALA A 671 7.67 -11.93 28.01
C ALA A 671 8.64 -11.19 28.98
N PRO A 672 8.22 -10.86 30.22
CA PRO A 672 8.99 -10.03 31.15
C PRO A 672 10.31 -10.67 31.58
N GLU A 673 10.42 -12.00 31.54
CA GLU A 673 11.62 -12.78 31.82
C GLU A 673 12.70 -12.69 30.72
N ARG A 674 12.33 -12.25 29.50
CA ARG A 674 13.28 -12.11 28.39
C ARG A 674 14.21 -10.93 28.65
N VAL A 675 15.48 -11.23 28.93
CA VAL A 675 16.54 -10.23 29.08
C VAL A 675 17.13 -9.92 27.70
N LEU A 676 16.89 -8.70 27.22
CA LEU A 676 17.49 -8.19 25.98
C LEU A 676 18.72 -7.34 26.33
N LYS A 677 19.89 -7.74 25.83
CA LYS A 677 21.15 -7.01 25.95
C LYS A 677 21.50 -6.34 24.63
N HIS A 678 22.06 -5.14 24.69
CA HIS A 678 22.38 -4.36 23.48
C HIS A 678 23.54 -4.97 22.71
N GLU A 679 24.55 -5.45 23.44
CA GLU A 679 25.75 -6.10 22.92
C GLU A 679 25.47 -7.38 22.14
N ASP A 680 24.33 -8.02 22.40
CA ASP A 680 23.90 -9.25 21.71
C ASP A 680 23.06 -8.95 20.45
N GLN A 681 22.79 -7.66 20.14
CA GLN A 681 21.96 -7.28 18.99
C GLN A 681 22.81 -6.93 17.75
N THR A 682 22.62 -7.71 16.68
CA THR A 682 23.06 -7.33 15.33
C THR A 682 21.93 -6.62 14.59
N LEU A 683 22.07 -5.32 14.38
CA LEU A 683 21.11 -4.45 13.68
C LEU A 683 21.78 -3.80 12.47
N ALA A 684 20.99 -3.56 11.42
CA ALA A 684 21.40 -2.84 10.22
C ALA A 684 20.63 -1.51 10.10
N VAL A 685 21.28 -0.48 9.55
CA VAL A 685 20.65 0.80 9.19
C VAL A 685 21.09 1.25 7.81
N TYR A 686 20.27 2.07 7.17
CA TYR A 686 20.47 2.50 5.78
C TYR A 686 20.45 4.03 5.71
N PRO A 687 21.58 4.69 6.04
CA PRO A 687 21.69 6.14 5.97
C PRO A 687 21.73 6.62 4.50
N ALA A 688 21.83 7.93 4.30
CA ALA A 688 21.69 8.52 2.96
C ALA A 688 22.74 8.03 1.95
N ASP A 689 23.94 7.69 2.41
CA ASP A 689 25.03 7.06 1.67
C ASP A 689 24.71 5.64 1.18
N LEU A 690 23.81 4.92 1.87
CA LEU A 690 23.30 3.60 1.46
C LEU A 690 21.88 3.65 0.84
N ALA A 691 21.36 4.86 0.56
CA ALA A 691 20.07 5.02 -0.09
C ALA A 691 20.15 4.61 -1.58
N PRO A 692 19.08 4.03 -2.15
CA PRO A 692 19.06 3.71 -3.58
C PRO A 692 19.10 4.96 -4.45
N PRO A 693 19.47 4.83 -5.74
CA PRO A 693 19.25 5.89 -6.72
C PRO A 693 17.74 6.23 -6.85
N PRO A 694 17.39 7.40 -7.42
CA PRO A 694 16.00 7.85 -7.48
C PRO A 694 15.13 7.09 -8.50
N TRP A 695 15.73 6.33 -9.41
CA TRP A 695 15.04 5.72 -10.54
C TRP A 695 14.14 4.54 -10.14
N PRO A 696 13.01 4.32 -10.84
CA PRO A 696 12.09 3.21 -10.57
C PRO A 696 12.65 1.88 -11.12
N PHE A 697 13.74 1.41 -10.54
CA PHE A 697 14.44 0.19 -10.93
C PHE A 697 14.93 -0.58 -9.68
N PRO A 698 15.10 -1.92 -9.73
CA PRO A 698 15.68 -2.70 -8.63
C PRO A 698 17.07 -2.21 -8.19
N TYR A 699 17.33 -2.20 -6.89
CA TYR A 699 18.64 -1.87 -6.29
C TYR A 699 18.83 -2.67 -4.99
N PRO A 700 19.42 -3.88 -5.08
CA PRO A 700 19.59 -4.79 -3.95
C PRO A 700 20.18 -4.12 -2.69
N MET A 701 19.69 -4.53 -1.53
CA MET A 701 20.18 -4.04 -0.23
C MET A 701 21.47 -4.73 0.17
N ASP A 702 22.51 -3.96 0.48
CA ASP A 702 23.71 -4.46 1.15
C ASP A 702 23.48 -4.45 2.67
N ARG A 703 23.20 -5.63 3.23
CA ARG A 703 22.93 -5.78 4.66
C ARG A 703 24.20 -5.65 5.51
N GLU A 704 25.36 -6.09 5.02
CA GLU A 704 26.60 -6.02 5.77
C GLU A 704 27.08 -4.58 5.89
N ALA A 705 27.02 -3.80 4.81
CA ALA A 705 27.22 -2.35 4.87
C ALA A 705 26.23 -1.68 5.83
N GLY A 706 24.99 -2.15 5.88
CA GLY A 706 24.00 -1.66 6.83
C GLY A 706 24.34 -1.96 8.30
N ILE A 707 24.93 -3.14 8.58
CA ILE A 707 25.41 -3.53 9.92
C ILE A 707 26.61 -2.68 10.32
N GLU A 708 27.58 -2.52 9.41
CA GLU A 708 28.73 -1.66 9.62
C GLU A 708 28.30 -0.21 9.89
N ALA A 709 27.36 0.32 9.08
CA ALA A 709 26.80 1.65 9.27
C ALA A 709 26.15 1.81 10.66
N TYR A 710 25.47 0.77 11.17
CA TYR A 710 24.89 0.80 12.51
C TYR A 710 25.95 0.86 13.61
N GLN A 711 27.02 0.06 13.48
CA GLN A 711 28.14 0.05 14.42
C GLN A 711 28.89 1.38 14.44
N ASN A 712 28.97 2.05 13.29
CA ASN A 712 29.66 3.33 13.11
C ASN A 712 28.83 4.56 13.56
N LEU A 713 27.55 4.40 13.95
CA LEU A 713 26.76 5.52 14.43
C LEU A 713 27.34 6.10 15.73
N ILE A 714 27.55 7.41 15.73
CA ILE A 714 28.14 8.15 16.87
C ILE A 714 27.07 8.79 17.76
N SER A 715 27.47 9.21 18.97
CA SER A 715 26.58 9.99 19.84
C SER A 715 26.37 11.42 19.30
N ALA A 716 25.31 12.10 19.75
CA ALA A 716 25.09 13.51 19.41
C ALA A 716 26.22 14.42 19.94
N ASP A 717 26.81 14.09 21.09
CA ASP A 717 27.92 14.83 21.69
C ASP A 717 29.20 14.69 20.86
N ASP A 718 29.51 13.47 20.40
CA ASP A 718 30.65 13.21 19.51
C ASP A 718 30.45 13.92 18.16
N TYR A 719 29.25 13.87 17.60
CA TYR A 719 28.92 14.54 16.35
C TYR A 719 29.14 16.05 16.45
N ARG A 720 28.61 16.70 17.51
CA ARG A 720 28.80 18.15 17.73
C ARG A 720 30.27 18.50 17.92
N SER A 721 31.02 17.65 18.64
CA SER A 721 32.45 17.86 18.87
C SER A 721 33.25 17.79 17.56
N ARG A 722 32.93 16.83 16.67
CA ARG A 722 33.53 16.71 15.34
C ARG A 722 33.20 17.90 14.44
N VAL A 723 31.93 18.32 14.37
CA VAL A 723 31.53 19.51 13.62
C VAL A 723 32.24 20.77 14.12
N ALA A 724 32.36 20.94 15.44
CA ALA A 724 33.10 22.06 16.04
C ALA A 724 34.61 22.03 15.73
N ALA A 725 35.18 20.85 15.48
CA ALA A 725 36.57 20.65 15.05
C ALA A 725 36.80 20.87 13.55
N GLY A 726 35.73 21.10 12.77
CA GLY A 726 35.80 21.28 11.32
C GLY A 726 35.61 20.00 10.49
N ASP A 727 35.34 18.86 11.13
CA ASP A 727 34.98 17.63 10.44
C ASP A 727 33.55 17.70 9.88
N ASP A 728 33.25 16.86 8.89
CA ASP A 728 31.90 16.68 8.33
C ASP A 728 31.40 15.25 8.54
N PRO A 729 30.87 14.92 9.74
CA PRO A 729 30.39 13.57 10.07
C PRO A 729 29.01 13.24 9.46
N ALA A 730 28.46 14.10 8.60
CA ALA A 730 27.12 13.89 8.04
C ALA A 730 27.11 12.83 6.94
N HIS A 731 26.10 11.97 6.95
CA HIS A 731 25.84 11.06 5.85
C HIS A 731 25.42 11.86 4.61
N LYS A 732 26.02 11.53 3.47
CA LYS A 732 25.75 12.20 2.19
C LYS A 732 25.24 11.18 1.20
N ARG A 733 24.21 11.56 0.45
CA ARG A 733 23.73 10.73 -0.66
C ARG A 733 24.84 10.58 -1.70
N PRO A 734 25.07 9.38 -2.26
CA PRO A 734 25.99 9.23 -3.37
C PRO A 734 25.54 10.11 -4.54
N ASP A 735 26.51 10.64 -5.27
CA ASP A 735 26.24 11.14 -6.61
C ASP A 735 26.25 9.92 -7.54
N PHE A 736 25.07 9.52 -8.02
CA PHE A 736 24.93 8.40 -8.93
C PHE A 736 25.34 8.76 -10.38
N GLY A 737 25.67 10.04 -10.66
CA GLY A 737 26.54 10.48 -11.75
C GLY A 737 26.42 9.75 -13.09
N GLY A 738 25.20 9.49 -13.58
CA GLY A 738 24.96 8.67 -14.77
C GLY A 738 23.53 8.79 -15.32
N GLU A 739 23.32 8.30 -16.55
CA GLU A 739 21.99 8.22 -17.16
C GLU A 739 21.15 7.16 -16.44
N SER A 740 19.84 7.42 -16.28
CA SER A 740 18.91 6.45 -15.69
C SER A 740 19.00 5.09 -16.40
N PRO A 741 18.98 3.96 -15.65
CA PRO A 741 18.94 2.61 -16.23
C PRO A 741 17.63 2.36 -17.00
N VAL A 742 16.62 3.19 -16.76
CA VAL A 742 15.34 3.17 -17.46
C VAL A 742 15.04 4.50 -18.17
N LEU A 743 14.45 4.40 -19.37
CA LEU A 743 13.97 5.50 -20.17
C LEU A 743 12.50 5.80 -19.80
N PRO A 744 12.15 7.05 -19.44
CA PRO A 744 10.78 7.46 -19.21
C PRO A 744 10.08 7.78 -20.54
N LEU A 745 9.35 6.81 -21.11
CA LEU A 745 8.65 6.95 -22.40
C LEU A 745 7.15 7.15 -22.23
N VAL A 746 6.46 7.46 -23.33
CA VAL A 746 4.99 7.45 -23.41
C VAL A 746 4.50 6.37 -24.37
N ILE A 747 3.38 5.74 -24.03
CA ILE A 747 2.66 4.85 -24.95
C ILE A 747 1.98 5.72 -26.01
N SER A 748 2.52 5.72 -27.22
CA SER A 748 2.01 6.50 -28.34
C SER A 748 0.85 5.81 -29.07
N ARG A 749 0.74 4.48 -28.97
CA ARG A 749 -0.32 3.69 -29.58
C ARG A 749 -0.58 2.40 -28.81
N VAL A 750 -1.86 2.01 -28.71
CA VAL A 750 -2.30 0.69 -28.21
C VAL A 750 -3.20 0.05 -29.26
N GLU A 751 -2.77 -1.07 -29.83
CA GLU A 751 -3.53 -1.79 -30.86
C GLU A 751 -3.88 -3.20 -30.39
N HIS A 752 -5.18 -3.48 -30.21
CA HIS A 752 -5.67 -4.81 -29.89
C HIS A 752 -5.66 -5.65 -31.17
N MET A 753 -4.67 -6.55 -31.28
CA MET A 753 -4.44 -7.35 -32.49
C MET A 753 -5.39 -8.55 -32.54
N THR A 754 -5.55 -9.22 -31.39
CA THR A 754 -6.45 -10.37 -31.17
C THR A 754 -7.10 -10.25 -29.79
N GLY A 755 -7.89 -11.25 -29.36
CA GLY A 755 -8.46 -11.29 -28.02
C GLY A 755 -7.43 -11.41 -26.88
N ASP A 756 -6.19 -11.81 -27.20
CA ASP A 756 -5.11 -12.11 -26.27
C ASP A 756 -3.77 -11.43 -26.62
N VAL A 757 -3.63 -10.75 -27.76
CA VAL A 757 -2.40 -10.02 -28.14
C VAL A 757 -2.68 -8.53 -28.32
N VAL A 758 -1.88 -7.71 -27.64
CA VAL A 758 -1.88 -6.24 -27.80
C VAL A 758 -0.50 -5.78 -28.24
N LYS A 759 -0.46 -4.88 -29.22
CA LYS A 759 0.74 -4.21 -29.71
C LYS A 759 0.84 -2.83 -29.08
N TYR A 760 2.03 -2.50 -28.59
CA TYR A 760 2.33 -1.21 -27.96
C TYR A 760 3.45 -0.51 -28.71
N GLU A 761 3.27 0.79 -28.97
CA GLU A 761 4.30 1.69 -29.50
C GLU A 761 4.73 2.70 -28.44
N PHE A 762 6.03 2.88 -28.23
CA PHE A 762 6.60 3.82 -27.26
C PHE A 762 7.43 4.91 -27.95
N ARG A 763 7.35 6.14 -27.45
CA ARG A 763 8.13 7.28 -27.95
C ARG A 763 8.68 8.12 -26.81
N ASN A 764 9.71 8.90 -27.11
CA ASN A 764 10.13 9.96 -26.19
C ASN A 764 8.99 10.99 -26.02
N PRO A 765 8.72 11.47 -24.79
CA PRO A 765 7.68 12.47 -24.55
C PRO A 765 7.89 13.78 -25.31
N ASP A 766 9.14 14.13 -25.64
CA ASP A 766 9.53 15.33 -26.39
C ASP A 766 9.62 15.11 -27.92
N GLY A 767 9.37 13.88 -28.39
CA GLY A 767 9.44 13.51 -29.80
C GLY A 767 10.85 13.31 -30.36
N SER A 768 11.89 13.34 -29.53
CA SER A 768 13.27 13.04 -29.95
C SER A 768 13.49 11.57 -30.28
N ASP A 769 14.54 11.28 -31.05
CA ASP A 769 14.93 9.92 -31.40
C ASP A 769 15.31 9.09 -30.15
N LEU A 770 14.83 7.86 -30.12
CA LEU A 770 15.18 6.85 -29.12
C LEU A 770 16.63 6.34 -29.35
N PRO A 771 17.24 5.70 -28.35
CA PRO A 771 18.52 5.03 -28.51
C PRO A 771 18.52 4.00 -29.66
N GLU A 772 19.70 3.73 -30.22
CA GLU A 772 19.85 2.71 -31.25
C GLU A 772 19.70 1.31 -30.66
N TRP A 773 19.21 0.38 -31.49
CA TRP A 773 19.03 -1.02 -31.12
C TRP A 773 19.24 -1.93 -32.31
N THR A 774 19.47 -3.21 -32.03
CA THR A 774 19.73 -4.24 -33.05
C THR A 774 18.64 -5.30 -33.05
N ALA A 775 18.36 -5.89 -34.22
CA ALA A 775 17.36 -6.96 -34.34
C ALA A 775 17.65 -8.12 -33.38
N GLY A 776 16.58 -8.63 -32.75
CA GLY A 776 16.66 -9.60 -31.65
C GLY A 776 16.72 -8.99 -30.25
N ALA A 777 16.79 -7.65 -30.13
CA ALA A 777 16.72 -7.01 -28.83
C ALA A 777 15.34 -7.12 -28.17
N HIS A 778 15.32 -7.05 -26.85
CA HIS A 778 14.13 -6.90 -26.01
C HIS A 778 14.23 -5.66 -25.13
N LEU A 779 13.08 -5.26 -24.58
CA LEU A 779 12.94 -4.22 -23.58
C LEU A 779 12.45 -4.83 -22.27
N ASP A 780 13.00 -4.38 -21.15
CA ASP A 780 12.38 -4.60 -19.85
C ASP A 780 11.38 -3.50 -19.57
N ILE A 781 10.13 -3.87 -19.36
CA ILE A 781 9.06 -2.95 -19.02
C ILE A 781 8.82 -3.04 -17.52
N VAL A 782 8.93 -1.90 -16.83
CA VAL A 782 8.42 -1.75 -15.47
C VAL A 782 6.90 -1.63 -15.57
N VAL A 783 6.20 -2.77 -15.54
CA VAL A 783 4.73 -2.81 -15.59
C VAL A 783 4.13 -2.22 -14.32
N ALA A 784 4.72 -2.62 -13.19
CA ALA A 784 4.53 -2.10 -11.84
C ALA A 784 5.84 -2.36 -11.07
N PRO A 785 6.06 -1.79 -9.87
CA PRO A 785 7.26 -2.05 -9.07
C PRO A 785 7.61 -3.54 -8.91
N GLU A 786 6.61 -4.40 -8.74
CA GLU A 786 6.73 -5.87 -8.62
C GLU A 786 6.83 -6.62 -9.96
N PHE A 787 6.72 -5.92 -11.09
CA PHE A 787 6.61 -6.50 -12.42
C PHE A 787 7.58 -5.87 -13.42
N LEU A 788 8.84 -6.32 -13.39
CA LEU A 788 9.79 -6.10 -14.49
C LEU A 788 9.66 -7.26 -15.50
N ARG A 789 9.26 -6.98 -16.74
CA ARG A 789 9.00 -8.03 -17.76
C ARG A 789 9.69 -7.72 -19.08
N GLN A 790 10.24 -8.76 -19.69
CA GLN A 790 10.92 -8.69 -20.98
C GLN A 790 9.92 -8.87 -22.10
N TYR A 791 10.00 -8.03 -23.13
CA TYR A 791 9.28 -8.23 -24.38
C TYR A 791 10.19 -7.93 -25.56
N SER A 792 10.33 -8.90 -26.46
CA SER A 792 11.13 -8.74 -27.68
C SER A 792 10.57 -7.62 -28.56
N MET A 793 11.47 -6.83 -29.12
CA MET A 793 11.12 -5.73 -30.00
C MET A 793 10.70 -6.28 -31.36
N SER A 794 9.64 -5.70 -31.92
CA SER A 794 9.02 -6.13 -33.19
C SER A 794 8.97 -5.01 -34.23
N GLY A 795 9.62 -3.88 -33.98
CA GLY A 795 9.68 -2.74 -34.90
C GLY A 795 10.83 -2.85 -35.90
N ASN A 796 11.01 -1.81 -36.71
CA ASN A 796 12.18 -1.64 -37.58
C ASN A 796 13.34 -1.04 -36.78
N PRO A 797 14.51 -1.71 -36.65
CA PRO A 797 15.67 -1.15 -35.95
C PRO A 797 16.18 0.20 -36.48
N ALA A 798 15.92 0.51 -37.76
CA ALA A 798 16.29 1.79 -38.37
C ALA A 798 15.34 2.95 -38.00
N ASP A 799 14.13 2.65 -37.51
CA ASP A 799 13.19 3.68 -37.05
C ASP A 799 13.44 3.99 -35.57
N ARG A 800 14.07 5.14 -35.32
CA ARG A 800 14.37 5.62 -33.97
C ARG A 800 13.25 6.49 -33.39
N SER A 801 12.18 6.77 -34.15
CA SER A 801 11.06 7.56 -33.64
C SER A 801 10.15 6.75 -32.71
N VAL A 802 10.23 5.42 -32.76
CA VAL A 802 9.33 4.51 -32.02
C VAL A 802 10.00 3.18 -31.66
N TYR A 803 9.71 2.68 -30.46
CA TYR A 803 9.92 1.27 -30.11
C TYR A 803 8.59 0.52 -30.14
N GLN A 804 8.58 -0.72 -30.63
CA GLN A 804 7.37 -1.53 -30.76
C GLN A 804 7.53 -2.90 -30.11
N ILE A 805 6.55 -3.34 -29.33
CA ILE A 805 6.47 -4.69 -28.73
C ILE A 805 5.08 -5.32 -28.95
N GLY A 806 5.03 -6.65 -28.90
CA GLY A 806 3.78 -7.42 -28.81
C GLY A 806 3.69 -8.14 -27.47
N VAL A 807 2.54 -8.05 -26.81
CA VAL A 807 2.30 -8.65 -25.49
C VAL A 807 1.14 -9.64 -25.57
N LEU A 808 1.44 -10.92 -25.34
CA LEU A 808 0.44 -11.98 -25.17
C LEU A 808 -0.08 -11.98 -23.72
N ARG A 809 -1.40 -12.06 -23.53
CA ARG A 809 -2.05 -12.18 -22.23
C ARG A 809 -1.94 -13.60 -21.70
N GLU A 810 -1.41 -13.74 -20.49
CA GLU A 810 -1.34 -15.03 -19.78
C GLU A 810 -2.13 -14.93 -18.48
N ASP A 811 -3.33 -15.49 -18.47
CA ASP A 811 -4.26 -15.38 -17.33
C ASP A 811 -3.76 -16.20 -16.12
N GLU A 812 -3.11 -17.34 -16.35
CA GLU A 812 -2.47 -18.17 -15.31
C GLU A 812 -0.98 -17.82 -15.08
N GLY A 813 -0.50 -16.75 -15.72
CA GLY A 813 0.90 -16.33 -15.65
C GLY A 813 1.24 -15.57 -14.36
N ARG A 814 2.42 -14.93 -14.35
CA ARG A 814 2.88 -14.15 -13.18
C ARG A 814 2.08 -12.86 -12.94
N GLY A 815 1.10 -12.50 -13.78
CA GLY A 815 0.22 -11.33 -13.63
C GLY A 815 0.64 -10.06 -14.38
N GLY A 816 1.88 -9.97 -14.87
CA GLY A 816 2.39 -8.77 -15.55
C GLY A 816 1.71 -8.49 -16.91
N SER A 817 1.50 -9.51 -17.74
CA SER A 817 0.84 -9.35 -19.05
C SER A 817 -0.65 -9.01 -18.90
N ALA A 818 -1.36 -9.70 -18.01
CA ALA A 818 -2.75 -9.38 -17.66
C ALA A 818 -2.90 -7.93 -17.15
N LEU A 819 -1.97 -7.47 -16.31
CA LEU A 819 -1.99 -6.09 -15.83
C LEU A 819 -1.75 -5.10 -16.98
N MET A 820 -0.76 -5.32 -17.86
CA MET A 820 -0.56 -4.46 -19.03
C MET A 820 -1.83 -4.35 -19.89
N HIS A 821 -2.47 -5.48 -20.21
CA HIS A 821 -3.72 -5.51 -20.98
C HIS A 821 -4.85 -4.72 -20.32
N ARG A 822 -4.91 -4.71 -18.98
CA ARG A 822 -5.97 -4.02 -18.23
C ARG A 822 -5.74 -2.52 -18.07
N ILE A 823 -4.49 -2.08 -17.88
CA ILE A 823 -4.20 -0.69 -17.43
C ILE A 823 -3.30 0.14 -18.35
N PHE A 824 -2.65 -0.45 -19.36
CA PHE A 824 -1.79 0.29 -20.29
C PHE A 824 -2.61 0.83 -21.46
N THR A 825 -2.78 2.15 -21.49
CA THR A 825 -3.57 2.91 -22.47
C THR A 825 -2.71 3.99 -23.13
N GLU A 826 -3.14 4.49 -24.29
CA GLU A 826 -2.44 5.57 -25.00
C GLU A 826 -2.25 6.81 -24.09
N GLY A 827 -1.10 7.46 -24.23
CA GLY A 827 -0.68 8.60 -23.40
C GLY A 827 -0.10 8.24 -22.03
N ARG A 828 -0.19 6.98 -21.59
CA ARG A 828 0.41 6.54 -20.31
C ARG A 828 1.93 6.63 -20.36
N ARG A 829 2.55 7.15 -19.30
CA ARG A 829 4.01 7.10 -19.10
C ARG A 829 4.42 5.70 -18.65
N VAL A 830 5.53 5.20 -19.18
CA VAL A 830 6.12 3.89 -18.87
C VAL A 830 7.63 4.03 -18.66
N TYR A 831 8.21 3.20 -17.80
CA TYR A 831 9.66 3.11 -17.64
C TYR A 831 10.14 1.81 -18.26
N ILE A 832 11.08 1.93 -19.18
CA ILE A 832 11.62 0.79 -19.92
C ILE A 832 13.13 0.76 -19.81
N SER A 833 13.76 -0.42 -19.82
CA SER A 833 15.22 -0.49 -19.95
C SER A 833 15.66 0.09 -21.30
N ARG A 834 16.96 0.34 -21.42
CA ARG A 834 17.58 0.40 -22.74
C ARG A 834 17.44 -0.97 -23.45
N PRO A 835 17.47 -1.00 -24.79
CA PRO A 835 17.45 -2.25 -25.54
C PRO A 835 18.59 -3.18 -25.12
N ILE A 836 18.26 -4.43 -24.83
CA ILE A 836 19.22 -5.50 -24.48
C ILE A 836 19.08 -6.59 -25.54
N ASN A 837 20.20 -7.07 -26.09
CA ASN A 837 20.15 -8.11 -27.13
C ASN A 837 20.92 -9.36 -26.69
N HIS A 838 20.18 -10.43 -26.41
CA HIS A 838 20.73 -11.78 -26.16
C HIS A 838 20.47 -12.73 -27.33
N PHE A 839 19.82 -12.25 -28.38
CA PHE A 839 19.47 -13.02 -29.57
C PHE A 839 19.94 -12.31 -30.85
N PRO A 840 21.26 -12.02 -30.96
CA PRO A 840 21.77 -11.18 -32.03
C PRO A 840 21.64 -11.86 -33.40
N LEU A 841 21.29 -11.06 -34.40
CA LEU A 841 21.27 -11.49 -35.79
C LEU A 841 22.69 -11.52 -36.38
N HIS A 842 23.06 -12.63 -37.03
CA HIS A 842 24.23 -12.76 -37.87
C HIS A 842 23.92 -12.17 -39.25
N ASP A 843 24.10 -10.86 -39.39
CA ASP A 843 23.64 -10.08 -40.54
C ASP A 843 24.50 -10.20 -41.81
N THR A 844 25.48 -11.11 -41.79
CA THR A 844 26.35 -11.46 -42.93
C THR A 844 26.10 -12.86 -43.48
N ALA A 845 25.14 -13.61 -42.92
CA ALA A 845 24.79 -14.93 -43.40
C ALA A 845 24.22 -14.86 -44.84
N PRO A 846 24.66 -15.71 -45.78
CA PRO A 846 24.16 -15.73 -47.16
C PRO A 846 22.66 -16.06 -47.25
N ARG A 847 22.11 -16.79 -46.28
CA ARG A 847 20.69 -17.11 -46.18
C ARG A 847 20.27 -17.26 -44.72
N THR A 848 19.10 -16.76 -44.35
CA THR A 848 18.56 -16.89 -42.99
C THR A 848 17.11 -17.39 -42.99
N LEU A 849 16.82 -18.41 -42.17
CA LEU A 849 15.46 -18.90 -41.92
C LEU A 849 14.98 -18.38 -40.56
N LEU A 850 13.89 -17.62 -40.57
CA LEU A 850 13.28 -17.02 -39.38
C LEU A 850 12.01 -17.79 -39.00
N MET A 851 12.06 -18.57 -37.92
CA MET A 851 11.01 -19.50 -37.50
C MET A 851 10.25 -18.96 -36.27
N GLY A 852 9.12 -18.29 -36.49
CA GLY A 852 8.30 -17.70 -35.42
C GLY A 852 7.05 -18.53 -35.08
N GLY A 853 6.87 -18.89 -33.82
CA GLY A 853 5.67 -19.56 -33.31
C GLY A 853 4.85 -18.66 -32.40
N GLY A 854 3.57 -18.41 -32.73
CA GLY A 854 2.68 -17.60 -31.89
C GLY A 854 3.21 -16.18 -31.64
N ILE A 855 3.42 -15.80 -30.38
CA ILE A 855 4.01 -14.48 -30.06
C ILE A 855 5.53 -14.42 -30.32
N GLY A 856 6.21 -15.56 -30.48
CA GLY A 856 7.64 -15.65 -30.83
C GLY A 856 8.01 -15.10 -32.21
N VAL A 857 7.02 -14.63 -32.98
CA VAL A 857 7.23 -13.91 -34.24
C VAL A 857 7.84 -12.51 -34.02
N THR A 858 7.73 -11.92 -32.82
CA THR A 858 8.18 -10.55 -32.54
C THR A 858 9.65 -10.30 -32.85
N PRO A 859 10.65 -11.08 -32.35
CA PRO A 859 12.05 -10.87 -32.73
C PRO A 859 12.29 -11.18 -34.22
N MET A 860 11.52 -12.10 -34.81
CA MET A 860 11.66 -12.46 -36.23
C MET A 860 11.30 -11.28 -37.15
N ILE A 861 10.29 -10.49 -36.79
CA ILE A 861 9.90 -9.29 -37.55
C ILE A 861 11.05 -8.27 -37.57
N ALA A 862 11.68 -8.02 -36.42
CA ALA A 862 12.83 -7.11 -36.34
C ALA A 862 14.03 -7.61 -37.18
N MET A 863 14.29 -8.92 -37.18
CA MET A 863 15.33 -9.54 -38.02
C MET A 863 15.01 -9.41 -39.50
N ALA A 864 13.76 -9.65 -39.92
CA ALA A 864 13.32 -9.50 -41.30
C ALA A 864 13.49 -8.05 -41.81
N HIS A 865 13.16 -7.04 -40.98
CA HIS A 865 13.42 -5.64 -41.32
C HIS A 865 14.91 -5.39 -41.59
N ARG A 866 15.80 -5.89 -40.72
CA ARG A 866 17.24 -5.70 -40.86
C ARG A 866 17.82 -6.41 -42.08
N LEU A 867 17.42 -7.66 -42.32
CA LEU A 867 17.89 -8.42 -43.49
C LEU A 867 17.41 -7.81 -44.80
N HIS A 868 16.17 -7.32 -44.84
CA HIS A 868 15.64 -6.61 -46.00
C HIS A 868 16.39 -5.30 -46.27
N GLU A 869 16.67 -4.50 -45.23
CA GLU A 869 17.47 -3.27 -45.35
C GLU A 869 18.87 -3.55 -45.92
N LEU A 870 19.48 -4.66 -45.53
CA LEU A 870 20.79 -5.10 -46.03
C LEU A 870 20.75 -5.81 -47.38
N GLY A 871 19.56 -6.13 -47.91
CA GLY A 871 19.40 -6.91 -49.14
C GLY A 871 19.83 -8.38 -49.02
N GLN A 872 19.85 -8.94 -47.80
CA GLN A 872 20.20 -10.35 -47.56
C GLN A 872 19.04 -11.28 -47.90
N GLU A 873 19.35 -12.53 -48.24
CA GLU A 873 18.33 -13.54 -48.53
C GLU A 873 17.76 -14.14 -47.24
N PHE A 874 16.43 -14.11 -47.09
CA PHE A 874 15.76 -14.72 -45.94
C PHE A 874 14.33 -15.17 -46.25
N GLU A 875 13.82 -16.05 -45.39
CA GLU A 875 12.42 -16.48 -45.35
C GLU A 875 11.90 -16.39 -43.91
N LEU A 876 10.69 -15.86 -43.73
CA LEU A 876 10.02 -15.81 -42.43
C LEU A 876 8.85 -16.79 -42.42
N HIS A 877 8.94 -17.82 -41.59
CA HIS A 877 7.88 -18.80 -41.39
C HIS A 877 7.15 -18.50 -40.08
N TYR A 878 5.89 -18.07 -40.20
CA TYR A 878 5.06 -17.74 -39.05
C TYR A 878 4.00 -18.83 -38.81
N SER A 879 4.11 -19.52 -37.68
CA SER A 879 3.24 -20.63 -37.30
C SER A 879 2.32 -20.26 -36.15
N CYS A 880 1.02 -20.51 -36.30
CA CYS A 880 -0.01 -20.27 -35.29
C CYS A 880 -1.02 -21.42 -35.22
N ARG A 881 -1.83 -21.46 -34.14
CA ARG A 881 -2.91 -22.44 -34.02
C ARG A 881 -3.99 -22.22 -35.07
N THR A 882 -4.49 -21.00 -35.13
CA THR A 882 -5.54 -20.52 -36.03
C THR A 882 -5.14 -19.17 -36.62
N ARG A 883 -5.75 -18.78 -37.74
CA ARG A 883 -5.57 -17.43 -38.31
C ARG A 883 -6.09 -16.32 -37.38
N ALA A 884 -7.18 -16.56 -36.65
CA ALA A 884 -7.79 -15.58 -35.75
C ALA A 884 -6.94 -15.27 -34.50
N SER A 885 -6.04 -16.17 -34.10
CA SER A 885 -5.13 -15.99 -32.98
C SER A 885 -3.75 -15.43 -33.38
N ALA A 886 -3.54 -15.10 -34.65
CA ALA A 886 -2.26 -14.63 -35.17
C ALA A 886 -2.20 -13.09 -35.15
N GLY A 887 -1.51 -12.53 -34.14
CA GLY A 887 -1.52 -11.09 -33.87
C GLY A 887 -0.92 -10.20 -34.95
N PHE A 888 0.11 -10.64 -35.67
CA PHE A 888 0.90 -9.76 -36.56
C PHE A 888 0.57 -9.90 -38.04
N LEU A 889 -0.57 -10.50 -38.41
CA LEU A 889 -0.90 -10.74 -39.83
C LEU A 889 -1.01 -9.45 -40.66
N ALA A 890 -1.61 -8.41 -40.10
CA ALA A 890 -1.75 -7.12 -40.78
C ALA A 890 -0.38 -6.47 -41.01
N ASP A 891 0.47 -6.44 -39.98
CA ASP A 891 1.84 -5.92 -40.04
C ASP A 891 2.70 -6.68 -41.07
N LEU A 892 2.67 -8.01 -41.03
CA LEU A 892 3.43 -8.86 -41.97
C LEU A 892 2.97 -8.68 -43.43
N THR A 893 1.67 -8.48 -43.66
CA THR A 893 1.12 -8.26 -45.00
C THR A 893 1.48 -6.88 -45.55
N ALA A 894 1.60 -5.88 -44.68
CA ALA A 894 1.97 -4.52 -45.04
C ALA A 894 3.49 -4.29 -45.17
N ALA A 895 4.30 -5.24 -44.71
CA ALA A 895 5.75 -5.11 -44.74
C ALA A 895 6.30 -5.08 -46.18
N PRO A 896 7.40 -4.33 -46.45
CA PRO A 896 8.00 -4.27 -47.78
C PRO A 896 8.64 -5.60 -48.24
N TRP A 897 8.75 -6.57 -47.33
CA TRP A 897 9.25 -7.92 -47.52
C TRP A 897 8.15 -8.98 -47.37
N ALA A 898 6.87 -8.61 -47.52
CA ALA A 898 5.74 -9.53 -47.39
C ALA A 898 5.80 -10.75 -48.33
N ASP A 899 6.51 -10.63 -49.46
CA ASP A 899 6.76 -11.73 -50.41
C ASP A 899 7.67 -12.84 -49.83
N ARG A 900 8.39 -12.56 -48.74
CA ARG A 900 9.26 -13.51 -48.01
C ARG A 900 8.55 -14.19 -46.83
N VAL A 901 7.26 -13.94 -46.62
CA VAL A 901 6.49 -14.44 -45.48
C VAL A 901 5.69 -15.68 -45.86
N HIS A 902 5.85 -16.74 -45.06
CA HIS A 902 5.14 -18.00 -45.18
C HIS A 902 4.29 -18.25 -43.92
N LEU A 903 2.98 -18.37 -44.09
CA LEU A 903 2.02 -18.51 -42.98
C LEU A 903 1.57 -19.96 -42.82
N TRP A 904 1.59 -20.47 -41.59
CA TRP A 904 1.20 -21.84 -41.26
C TRP A 904 0.21 -21.84 -40.10
N PHE A 905 -1.03 -22.28 -40.35
CA PHE A 905 -2.07 -22.38 -39.33
C PHE A 905 -2.39 -23.84 -39.10
N SER A 906 -2.12 -24.38 -37.91
CA SER A 906 -2.18 -25.82 -37.66
C SER A 906 -3.56 -26.47 -37.86
N ASP A 907 -4.63 -25.67 -37.86
CA ASP A 907 -6.01 -26.06 -38.18
C ASP A 907 -6.32 -26.07 -39.69
N GLU A 908 -5.47 -25.43 -40.50
CA GLU A 908 -5.51 -25.40 -41.97
C GLU A 908 -4.41 -26.32 -42.56
N VAL A 909 -3.14 -25.96 -42.34
CA VAL A 909 -1.94 -26.64 -42.85
C VAL A 909 -0.74 -26.39 -41.92
N ARG A 910 0.03 -27.45 -41.63
CA ARG A 910 1.25 -27.36 -40.82
C ARG A 910 2.48 -27.12 -41.71
N ALA A 911 3.45 -26.40 -41.16
CA ALA A 911 4.77 -26.25 -41.78
C ALA A 911 5.45 -27.63 -41.92
N ASP A 912 5.89 -27.98 -43.13
CA ASP A 912 6.73 -29.15 -43.35
C ASP A 912 8.18 -28.77 -43.07
N LEU A 913 8.59 -28.92 -41.81
CA LEU A 913 9.93 -28.56 -41.35
C LEU A 913 11.03 -29.31 -42.11
N SER A 914 10.75 -30.52 -42.62
CA SER A 914 11.74 -31.31 -43.36
C SER A 914 12.07 -30.74 -44.73
N GLN A 915 11.14 -30.00 -45.34
CA GLN A 915 11.38 -29.26 -46.57
C GLN A 915 11.98 -27.90 -46.29
N ILE A 916 11.48 -27.21 -45.27
CA ILE A 916 11.88 -25.84 -44.92
C ILE A 916 13.33 -25.80 -44.42
N LEU A 917 13.70 -26.68 -43.48
CA LEU A 917 15.01 -26.68 -42.82
C LEU A 917 16.08 -27.44 -43.62
N THR A 918 16.14 -27.21 -44.93
CA THR A 918 17.20 -27.77 -45.78
C THR A 918 18.48 -26.94 -45.62
N PRO A 919 19.61 -27.51 -45.14
CA PRO A 919 20.84 -26.77 -44.91
C PRO A 919 21.47 -26.30 -46.22
N SER A 920 22.03 -25.09 -46.19
CA SER A 920 22.88 -24.54 -47.24
C SER A 920 24.13 -23.92 -46.61
N ASP A 921 25.23 -23.86 -47.37
CA ASP A 921 26.52 -23.42 -46.84
C ASP A 921 26.44 -22.01 -46.22
N GLY A 922 26.87 -21.89 -44.97
CA GLY A 922 26.83 -20.65 -44.20
C GLY A 922 25.43 -20.13 -43.84
N ALA A 923 24.35 -20.86 -44.09
CA ALA A 923 23.01 -20.39 -43.70
C ALA A 923 22.80 -20.46 -42.19
N HIS A 924 21.85 -19.67 -41.68
CA HIS A 924 21.48 -19.65 -40.27
C HIS A 924 19.97 -19.89 -40.08
N VAL A 925 19.60 -20.54 -38.97
CA VAL A 925 18.21 -20.71 -38.52
C VAL A 925 18.03 -19.97 -37.20
N TYR A 926 16.96 -19.19 -37.10
CA TYR A 926 16.52 -18.54 -35.87
C TYR A 926 15.16 -19.06 -35.49
N THR A 927 14.95 -19.46 -34.24
CA THR A 927 13.65 -19.96 -33.77
C THR A 927 13.22 -19.34 -32.44
N CYS A 928 11.95 -18.98 -32.35
CA CYS A 928 11.33 -18.50 -31.11
C CYS A 928 9.83 -18.84 -31.12
N GLY A 929 9.29 -19.29 -29.99
CA GLY A 929 7.88 -19.61 -29.83
C GLY A 929 7.60 -20.53 -28.64
N PRO A 930 6.44 -21.21 -28.61
CA PRO A 930 6.16 -22.22 -27.60
C PRO A 930 7.19 -23.36 -27.66
N GLU A 931 7.50 -23.97 -26.51
CA GLU A 931 8.50 -25.04 -26.39
C GLU A 931 8.32 -26.15 -27.42
N ARG A 932 7.10 -26.68 -27.57
CA ARG A 932 6.81 -27.74 -28.55
C ARG A 932 7.12 -27.34 -29.99
N TYR A 933 6.95 -26.06 -30.33
CA TYR A 933 7.26 -25.56 -31.67
C TYR A 933 8.78 -25.47 -31.86
N MET A 934 9.49 -24.88 -30.89
CA MET A 934 10.94 -24.75 -30.97
C MET A 934 11.65 -26.09 -30.94
N GLY A 935 11.21 -27.03 -30.09
CA GLY A 935 11.73 -28.40 -30.06
C GLY A 935 11.63 -29.07 -31.42
N ALA A 936 10.47 -28.98 -32.09
CA ALA A 936 10.31 -29.54 -33.43
C ALA A 936 11.25 -28.91 -34.48
N VAL A 937 11.53 -27.61 -34.38
CA VAL A 937 12.50 -26.92 -35.27
C VAL A 937 13.93 -27.37 -34.97
N LEU A 938 14.31 -27.46 -33.69
CA LEU A 938 15.65 -27.85 -33.26
C LEU A 938 15.95 -29.32 -33.61
N ASP A 939 15.02 -30.22 -33.30
CA ASP A 939 15.16 -31.65 -33.59
C ASP A 939 15.31 -31.90 -35.10
N GLU A 940 14.54 -31.17 -35.91
CA GLU A 940 14.61 -31.28 -37.37
C GLU A 940 15.89 -30.67 -37.93
N ALA A 941 16.35 -29.53 -37.40
CA ALA A 941 17.63 -28.95 -37.78
C ALA A 941 18.80 -29.89 -37.47
N GLU A 942 18.80 -30.52 -36.29
CA GLU A 942 19.78 -31.54 -35.94
C GLU A 942 19.72 -32.75 -36.89
N ARG A 943 18.51 -33.25 -37.17
CA ARG A 943 18.29 -34.39 -38.08
C ARG A 943 18.80 -34.12 -39.50
N GLN A 944 18.70 -32.88 -39.96
CA GLN A 944 19.17 -32.44 -41.28
C GLN A 944 20.67 -32.08 -41.29
N GLY A 945 21.34 -32.10 -40.13
CA GLY A 945 22.78 -31.87 -40.02
C GLY A 945 23.20 -30.40 -39.99
N TRP A 946 22.34 -29.50 -39.51
CA TRP A 946 22.72 -28.11 -39.28
C TRP A 946 23.82 -28.01 -38.21
N PRO A 947 24.89 -27.21 -38.43
CA PRO A 947 25.86 -26.92 -37.39
C PRO A 947 25.22 -26.17 -36.21
N GLU A 948 25.51 -26.58 -34.97
CA GLU A 948 24.89 -26.02 -33.75
C GLU A 948 25.07 -24.49 -33.64
N GLU A 949 26.22 -23.97 -34.09
CA GLU A 949 26.55 -22.54 -34.09
C GLU A 949 25.71 -21.70 -35.08
N THR A 950 25.03 -22.35 -36.02
CA THR A 950 24.15 -21.70 -37.01
C THR A 950 22.67 -21.75 -36.62
N VAL A 951 22.34 -22.45 -35.52
CA VAL A 951 20.97 -22.60 -35.01
C VAL A 951 20.80 -21.79 -33.73
N HIS A 952 20.09 -20.67 -33.85
CA HIS A 952 19.90 -19.68 -32.80
C HIS A 952 18.49 -19.80 -32.22
N ARG A 953 18.34 -19.66 -30.89
CA ARG A 953 17.05 -19.75 -30.20
C ARG A 953 16.87 -18.75 -29.07
N GLU A 954 15.64 -18.32 -28.83
CA GLU A 954 15.23 -17.53 -27.67
C GLU A 954 13.99 -18.16 -27.02
N TYR A 955 14.05 -18.41 -25.71
CA TYR A 955 12.95 -18.93 -24.92
C TYR A 955 12.22 -17.80 -24.18
N PHE A 956 10.90 -17.71 -24.32
CA PHE A 956 10.06 -16.78 -23.55
C PHE A 956 9.64 -17.34 -22.19
N SER A 957 9.55 -18.66 -22.09
CA SER A 957 9.21 -19.40 -20.87
C SER A 957 10.21 -20.53 -20.66
N VAL A 958 10.38 -20.98 -19.41
CA VAL A 958 11.28 -22.08 -19.08
C VAL A 958 10.72 -23.36 -19.71
N PRO A 959 11.53 -24.12 -20.47
CA PRO A 959 11.15 -25.46 -20.94
C PRO A 959 10.74 -26.40 -19.79
N GLU A 960 9.87 -27.38 -20.06
CA GLU A 960 9.56 -28.45 -19.09
C GLU A 960 10.84 -29.24 -18.76
N GLU A 961 11.23 -29.20 -17.49
CA GLU A 961 12.45 -29.82 -16.99
C GLU A 961 12.17 -31.23 -16.41
N PRO A 962 13.13 -32.17 -16.47
CA PRO A 962 13.10 -33.40 -15.68
C PRO A 962 12.98 -33.09 -14.17
N GLU A 963 12.38 -33.98 -13.37
CA GLU A 963 12.45 -33.85 -11.91
C GLU A 963 13.93 -33.94 -11.46
N TYR A 964 14.48 -32.82 -10.99
CA TYR A 964 15.80 -32.75 -10.39
C TYR A 964 15.71 -32.87 -8.87
N GLU A 965 16.54 -33.71 -8.27
CA GLU A 965 16.75 -33.70 -6.82
C GLU A 965 17.77 -32.59 -6.47
N ASN A 966 17.41 -31.71 -5.53
CA ASN A 966 18.34 -30.69 -5.05
C ASN A 966 19.17 -31.26 -3.89
N HIS A 967 20.49 -31.12 -4.00
CA HIS A 967 21.40 -31.44 -2.92
C HIS A 967 22.13 -30.18 -2.43
N PRO A 968 22.50 -30.13 -1.14
CA PRO A 968 23.35 -29.07 -0.62
C PRO A 968 24.74 -29.13 -1.23
N PHE A 969 25.39 -27.98 -1.39
CA PHE A 969 26.74 -27.85 -1.94
C PHE A 969 27.43 -26.57 -1.42
N THR A 970 28.73 -26.40 -1.71
CA THR A 970 29.52 -25.25 -1.28
C THR A 970 29.97 -24.41 -2.48
N LEU A 971 29.84 -23.09 -2.38
CA LEU A 971 30.51 -22.14 -3.27
C LEU A 971 31.79 -21.63 -2.60
N SER A 972 32.90 -21.63 -3.32
CA SER A 972 34.16 -21.00 -2.89
C SER A 972 34.43 -19.76 -3.74
N LEU A 973 34.82 -18.66 -3.09
CA LEU A 973 35.20 -17.41 -3.75
C LEU A 973 36.73 -17.22 -3.76
N PRO A 974 37.31 -16.42 -4.67
CA PRO A 974 38.75 -16.23 -4.78
C PRO A 974 39.39 -15.58 -3.54
N ASP A 975 38.59 -14.93 -2.70
CA ASP A 975 39.02 -14.33 -1.43
C ASP A 975 39.01 -15.32 -0.24
N GLY A 976 38.69 -16.59 -0.49
CA GLY A 976 38.71 -17.68 0.49
C GLY A 976 37.41 -17.87 1.27
N ARG A 977 36.35 -17.10 0.98
CA ARG A 977 35.02 -17.35 1.58
C ARG A 977 34.39 -18.62 1.02
N GLU A 978 33.80 -19.41 1.91
CA GLU A 978 32.98 -20.59 1.58
C GLU A 978 31.53 -20.35 1.97
N ILE A 979 30.61 -20.60 1.05
CA ILE A 979 29.18 -20.30 1.21
C ILE A 979 28.41 -21.60 0.99
N ALA A 980 27.74 -22.06 2.04
CA ALA A 980 26.87 -23.21 1.96
C ALA A 980 25.58 -22.82 1.22
N VAL A 981 25.19 -23.66 0.26
CA VAL A 981 23.92 -23.54 -0.47
C VAL A 981 23.06 -24.73 -0.09
N SER A 982 21.92 -24.50 0.58
CA SER A 982 20.98 -25.55 0.95
C SER A 982 20.21 -26.12 -0.24
N ALA A 983 19.49 -27.23 -0.07
CA ALA A 983 18.69 -27.84 -1.15
C ALA A 983 17.48 -26.97 -1.54
N GLU A 984 17.06 -26.09 -0.64
CA GLU A 984 15.86 -25.28 -0.69
C GLU A 984 16.08 -23.87 -1.28
N GLU A 985 17.35 -23.47 -1.48
CA GLU A 985 17.71 -22.14 -2.01
C GLU A 985 18.61 -22.22 -3.23
N SER A 986 18.66 -21.16 -4.04
CA SER A 986 19.57 -21.06 -5.18
C SER A 986 20.97 -20.58 -4.77
N ALA A 987 21.97 -20.78 -5.63
CA ALA A 987 23.32 -20.25 -5.41
C ALA A 987 23.30 -18.72 -5.26
N ALA A 988 22.47 -18.04 -6.06
CA ALA A 988 22.27 -16.60 -5.98
C ALA A 988 21.65 -16.17 -4.65
N ASP A 989 20.60 -16.87 -4.16
CA ASP A 989 19.97 -16.53 -2.89
C ASP A 989 20.93 -16.70 -1.72
N ALA A 990 21.74 -17.78 -1.71
CA ALA A 990 22.76 -18.01 -0.70
C ALA A 990 23.83 -16.90 -0.68
N LEU A 991 24.30 -16.46 -1.86
CA LEU A 991 25.24 -15.34 -1.99
C LEU A 991 24.64 -14.03 -1.47
N ILE A 992 23.40 -13.71 -1.88
CA ILE A 992 22.68 -12.51 -1.46
C ILE A 992 22.43 -12.53 0.06
N ALA A 993 22.10 -13.68 0.63
CA ALA A 993 21.91 -13.85 2.08
C ALA A 993 23.20 -13.58 2.88
N GLN A 994 24.37 -13.79 2.27
CA GLN A 994 25.69 -13.44 2.83
C GLN A 994 26.15 -12.01 2.45
N GLY A 995 25.26 -11.17 1.91
CA GLY A 995 25.56 -9.78 1.55
C GLY A 995 26.39 -9.62 0.28
N ILE A 996 26.52 -10.66 -0.55
CA ILE A 996 27.25 -10.58 -1.82
C ILE A 996 26.29 -10.19 -2.93
N ALA A 997 26.63 -9.11 -3.64
CA ALA A 997 25.83 -8.60 -4.74
C ALA A 997 25.82 -9.59 -5.92
N VAL A 998 24.62 -10.00 -6.33
CA VAL A 998 24.38 -10.80 -7.54
C VAL A 998 23.21 -10.18 -8.28
N ASP A 999 23.42 -9.82 -9.54
CA ASP A 999 22.34 -9.30 -10.38
C ASP A 999 21.42 -10.44 -10.80
N VAL A 1000 20.28 -10.58 -10.11
CA VAL A 1000 19.23 -11.56 -10.45
C VAL A 1000 18.04 -10.83 -11.02
N LYS A 1001 17.62 -11.23 -12.23
CA LYS A 1001 16.48 -10.63 -12.94
C LYS A 1001 15.31 -11.58 -13.12
N CYS A 1002 15.48 -12.69 -13.85
CA CYS A 1002 14.39 -13.65 -14.08
C CYS A 1002 14.23 -14.69 -12.95
N ALA A 1003 15.32 -15.04 -12.26
CA ALA A 1003 15.40 -16.19 -11.33
C ALA A 1003 15.02 -17.57 -11.93
N ASP A 1004 14.86 -17.63 -13.25
CA ASP A 1004 14.31 -18.77 -14.00
C ASP A 1004 15.34 -19.35 -15.00
N GLY A 1005 16.59 -18.84 -15.02
CA GLY A 1005 17.66 -19.35 -15.90
C GLY A 1005 17.57 -18.90 -17.37
N LEU A 1006 16.72 -17.92 -17.69
CA LEU A 1006 16.43 -17.48 -19.07
C LEU A 1006 17.06 -16.16 -19.50
N CYS A 1007 17.43 -15.29 -18.55
CA CYS A 1007 17.93 -13.95 -18.89
C CYS A 1007 19.46 -13.84 -18.91
N GLY A 1008 20.17 -14.80 -18.31
CA GLY A 1008 21.63 -14.74 -18.19
C GLY A 1008 22.20 -13.65 -17.27
N THR A 1009 21.39 -12.78 -16.66
CA THR A 1009 21.88 -11.67 -15.81
C THR A 1009 22.78 -12.13 -14.65
N CYS A 1010 22.43 -13.24 -13.98
CA CYS A 1010 23.24 -13.76 -12.86
C CYS A 1010 24.39 -14.67 -13.31
N LYS A 1011 24.94 -14.42 -14.50
CA LYS A 1011 26.11 -15.13 -15.03
C LYS A 1011 27.35 -14.74 -14.23
N CYS A 1012 28.09 -15.73 -13.75
CA CYS A 1012 29.41 -15.55 -13.16
C CYS A 1012 30.46 -16.41 -13.87
N GLY A 1013 31.73 -16.14 -13.60
CA GLY A 1013 32.83 -17.01 -14.06
C GLY A 1013 32.87 -18.30 -13.25
N LEU A 1014 33.10 -19.42 -13.93
CA LEU A 1014 33.39 -20.72 -13.32
C LEU A 1014 34.90 -20.94 -13.32
N ILE A 1015 35.52 -21.06 -12.14
CA ILE A 1015 36.96 -21.30 -11.98
C ILE A 1015 37.26 -22.80 -11.87
N ALA A 1016 36.54 -23.49 -10.98
CA ALA A 1016 36.73 -24.92 -10.70
C ALA A 1016 35.44 -25.57 -10.19
N GLY A 1017 35.35 -26.90 -10.26
CA GLY A 1017 34.19 -27.69 -9.84
C GLY A 1017 33.22 -28.01 -10.98
N ASP A 1018 32.44 -29.08 -10.79
CA ASP A 1018 31.48 -29.57 -11.78
C ASP A 1018 30.09 -28.98 -11.52
N VAL A 1019 29.54 -28.30 -12.54
CA VAL A 1019 28.23 -27.63 -12.48
C VAL A 1019 27.16 -28.46 -13.20
N GLU A 1020 26.04 -28.68 -12.53
CA GLU A 1020 24.80 -29.08 -13.19
C GLU A 1020 24.10 -27.82 -13.73
N HIS A 1021 24.27 -27.59 -15.03
CA HIS A 1021 23.67 -26.46 -15.73
C HIS A 1021 22.19 -26.66 -15.92
N ARG A 1022 21.40 -25.82 -15.23
CA ARG A 1022 19.93 -25.79 -15.32
C ARG A 1022 19.42 -24.48 -15.95
N ASP A 1023 20.25 -23.88 -16.80
CA ASP A 1023 19.96 -22.66 -17.52
C ASP A 1023 19.81 -22.93 -19.03
N HIS A 1024 19.07 -22.06 -19.71
CA HIS A 1024 18.77 -22.20 -21.15
C HIS A 1024 19.46 -21.14 -22.00
N VAL A 1025 20.43 -20.42 -21.42
CA VAL A 1025 21.12 -19.27 -22.06
C VAL A 1025 22.58 -19.55 -22.40
N LEU A 1026 23.28 -20.39 -21.63
CA LEU A 1026 24.68 -20.71 -21.91
C LEU A 1026 24.78 -21.78 -22.99
N SER A 1027 25.60 -21.53 -24.01
CA SER A 1027 26.00 -22.55 -24.98
C SER A 1027 26.85 -23.65 -24.30
N LYS A 1028 26.99 -24.83 -24.94
CA LYS A 1028 27.91 -25.88 -24.44
C LYS A 1028 29.36 -25.38 -24.30
N ALA A 1029 29.77 -24.40 -25.09
CA ALA A 1029 31.08 -23.77 -24.97
C ALA A 1029 31.16 -22.85 -23.75
N ASP A 1030 30.15 -22.01 -23.52
CA ASP A 1030 30.10 -21.08 -22.38
C ASP A 1030 30.01 -21.81 -21.04
N ARG A 1031 29.27 -22.92 -20.98
CA ARG A 1031 29.12 -23.77 -19.78
C ARG A 1031 30.46 -24.26 -19.21
N LYS A 1032 31.53 -24.28 -20.01
CA LYS A 1032 32.88 -24.66 -19.55
C LYS A 1032 33.55 -23.61 -18.66
N GLY A 1033 33.12 -22.35 -18.72
CA GLY A 1033 33.78 -21.23 -18.03
C GLY A 1033 32.83 -20.26 -17.34
N ALA A 1034 31.52 -20.55 -17.34
CA ALA A 1034 30.52 -19.69 -16.70
C ALA A 1034 29.39 -20.50 -16.08
N MET A 1035 28.73 -19.92 -15.07
CA MET A 1035 27.60 -20.50 -14.37
C MET A 1035 26.46 -19.48 -14.23
N ILE A 1036 25.20 -19.92 -14.33
CA ILE A 1036 24.02 -19.10 -14.04
C ILE A 1036 23.52 -19.40 -12.62
N LEU A 1037 23.73 -18.45 -11.70
CA LEU A 1037 23.60 -18.65 -10.25
C LEU A 1037 22.16 -18.88 -9.74
N CYS A 1038 21.14 -18.43 -10.47
CA CYS A 1038 19.75 -18.54 -9.98
C CYS A 1038 19.13 -19.93 -10.14
N ARG A 1039 19.75 -20.81 -10.94
CA ARG A 1039 19.21 -22.15 -11.25
C ARG A 1039 20.26 -23.25 -11.19
N SER A 1040 21.47 -23.00 -11.68
CA SER A 1040 22.51 -24.03 -11.74
C SER A 1040 22.99 -24.43 -10.34
N ARG A 1041 23.41 -25.69 -10.18
CA ARG A 1041 23.87 -26.25 -8.91
C ARG A 1041 25.17 -27.05 -9.10
N ALA A 1042 25.74 -27.57 -8.02
CA ALA A 1042 26.80 -28.57 -8.13
C ALA A 1042 26.29 -29.87 -8.74
N ALA A 1043 27.10 -30.51 -9.59
CA ALA A 1043 26.76 -31.77 -10.23
C ALA A 1043 26.67 -32.97 -9.27
N GLN A 1044 27.21 -32.84 -8.05
CA GLN A 1044 27.17 -33.88 -7.03
C GLN A 1044 26.76 -33.32 -5.67
N ALA A 1045 26.10 -34.16 -4.86
CA ALA A 1045 25.76 -33.84 -3.48
C ALA A 1045 27.02 -33.52 -2.66
N GLY A 1046 27.01 -32.39 -1.96
CA GLY A 1046 28.17 -31.90 -1.21
C GLY A 1046 29.34 -31.44 -2.07
N GLY A 1047 29.14 -31.25 -3.38
CA GLY A 1047 30.18 -30.73 -4.28
C GLY A 1047 30.63 -29.32 -3.89
N SER A 1048 31.82 -28.94 -4.35
CA SER A 1048 32.34 -27.58 -4.20
C SER A 1048 32.57 -26.96 -5.58
N ILE A 1049 32.07 -25.75 -5.78
CA ILE A 1049 32.25 -24.97 -7.02
C ILE A 1049 32.97 -23.68 -6.68
N GLU A 1050 34.09 -23.42 -7.35
CA GLU A 1050 34.82 -22.17 -7.26
C GLU A 1050 34.36 -21.23 -8.37
N ILE A 1051 33.86 -20.05 -7.99
CA ILE A 1051 33.29 -19.06 -8.92
C ILE A 1051 33.98 -17.71 -8.79
N SER A 1052 33.95 -16.92 -9.87
CA SER A 1052 34.36 -15.51 -9.86
C SER A 1052 33.15 -14.63 -10.15
N LEU A 1053 32.85 -13.74 -9.20
CA LEU A 1053 31.86 -12.67 -9.38
C LEU A 1053 32.61 -11.47 -9.99
N LEU A 1054 32.15 -11.03 -11.15
CA LEU A 1054 32.75 -9.92 -11.90
C LEU A 1054 32.46 -8.56 -11.26
#